data_AF-A0A5M7B6M8-F1
#
_entry.id   AF-A0A5M7B6M8-F1
#
_cell.length_a   1.000
_cell.length_b   1.000
_cell.length_c   1.000
_cell.angle_alpha   90.00
_cell.angle_beta   90.00
_cell.angle_gamma   90.00
#
_symmetry.space_group_name_H-M   'P 1'
#
loop_
_entity.id
_entity.type
_entity.pdbx_description
1 polymer ?
#
loop_
_entity_poly.entity_id
_entity_poly.type
_entity_poly.pdbx_seq_one_letter_code
_entity_poly.pdbx_strand_id
1 'polypeptide(L)'
;MTKNYTLLKSGFTLLLLLFVLQIKAQTVTVNSLQELLPYLKQDNVDVKLAPGDYSINGSDITNGTFSNPLLLFEGSDSTYDFTGVTLNIATFVFTKFGNVSVNELQILGNNNVLKNLTMVDVGNTRPSKSAQNIVMDGRDNRIEGFHISSRGSYPYGYGDAFGKGGTNTVIKHYKHSVLLVRGLRNHVKDCDIISRTYGHCIFMQAASYPVIEGCYVEGEVRTTDDMLAETSGPAFDVDFMTTWGYKLPAGYMMSLQEAGIRAYNGGTTYIDGVEIQRGTDNPTVLNCTIKNTRTGVTLAHATGTKYVEGCTVIGCENGYSIGSGTVVDSGADAIYGPVFKNTYGSDNGYIADITVLPPSDAYYNGHDAMAYIGGENHDLTFRSDIPADEIPSNLKIMVSGDLQGLRVLNGSNASQNNFSSDDIVVKNFTNFPVIMHTDSDNVTVIACDTDNITDNGTNNTVTALNCDSDNLALVGTASQSSTAYGGAPSRANDGNTDGNFNNNSVTHTDPSDVGAWWKVRLASEYAIGDIIVYNRTGKQSYIDRLANFAVYVYNADGIETFAKTFTNDAPNPLATIDAGGAIGETIKIVQLDDSVALSLAEVQVFESSLSVNDFANSISLYPNPVSNNLKLSLANTNLNRAQTKIALYSINGQIVLETQPENLKEVNLDLSNLKSGLYLLTVSDNNNKVTKKVVKL
;
A
#
# COMPACT_ATOMS: atom_id res chain seq x y z
N MET A 1 56.36 9.13 -49.99
CA MET A 1 55.99 10.01 -51.12
C MET A 1 54.65 9.54 -51.67
N THR A 2 53.69 10.47 -51.79
CA THR A 2 52.49 10.47 -52.68
C THR A 2 51.47 9.32 -52.55
N LYS A 3 50.13 9.48 -52.55
CA LYS A 3 49.17 10.60 -52.56
C LYS A 3 47.75 9.97 -52.41
N ASN A 4 46.87 10.63 -51.65
CA ASN A 4 45.42 10.88 -51.85
C ASN A 4 44.37 9.77 -52.14
N TYR A 5 43.33 9.75 -51.26
CA TYR A 5 41.84 9.79 -51.45
C TYR A 5 41.25 9.33 -52.80
N THR A 6 40.12 8.61 -52.98
CA THR A 6 38.79 8.46 -52.32
C THR A 6 38.03 7.42 -53.20
N LEU A 7 37.07 6.57 -52.78
CA LEU A 7 35.60 6.79 -52.66
C LEU A 7 34.90 5.41 -52.49
N LEU A 8 33.79 5.43 -51.74
CA LEU A 8 32.59 4.59 -51.79
C LEU A 8 32.69 3.04 -51.76
N LYS A 9 32.24 2.47 -50.64
CA LYS A 9 31.46 1.22 -50.61
C LYS A 9 30.04 1.51 -50.15
N SER A 10 29.11 1.40 -51.08
CA SER A 10 27.67 1.28 -50.84
C SER A 10 27.26 -0.16 -51.12
N GLY A 11 26.42 -0.72 -50.24
CA GLY A 11 25.46 -1.75 -50.62
C GLY A 11 25.56 -3.10 -49.91
N PHE A 12 24.48 -3.41 -49.19
CA PHE A 12 24.01 -4.73 -48.77
C PHE A 12 24.60 -5.36 -47.49
N THR A 13 23.93 -5.06 -46.37
CA THR A 13 23.76 -6.03 -45.28
C THR A 13 22.26 -6.32 -45.18
N LEU A 14 21.88 -7.54 -45.54
CA LEU A 14 20.52 -8.06 -45.47
C LEU A 14 20.15 -8.23 -43.98
N LEU A 15 19.28 -7.35 -43.47
CA LEU A 15 18.72 -7.47 -42.13
C LEU A 15 17.60 -8.54 -42.19
N LEU A 16 17.87 -9.74 -41.68
CA LEU A 16 16.89 -10.79 -41.55
C LEU A 16 15.94 -10.42 -40.38
N LEU A 17 14.80 -9.79 -40.68
CA LEU A 17 13.70 -9.67 -39.72
C LEU A 17 13.14 -11.07 -39.47
N LEU A 18 13.53 -11.68 -38.36
CA LEU A 18 12.81 -12.82 -37.76
C LEU A 18 11.48 -12.31 -37.22
N PHE A 19 10.45 -12.31 -38.06
CA PHE A 19 9.06 -12.29 -37.60
C PHE A 19 8.81 -13.60 -36.84
N VAL A 20 8.87 -13.56 -35.50
CA VAL A 20 8.31 -14.62 -34.66
C VAL A 20 6.79 -14.52 -34.78
N LEU A 21 6.21 -15.28 -35.70
CA LEU A 21 4.78 -15.55 -35.70
C LEU A 21 4.45 -16.31 -34.41
N GLN A 22 3.90 -15.62 -33.40
CA GLN A 22 3.23 -16.30 -32.30
C GLN A 22 1.99 -17.01 -32.87
N ILE A 23 2.10 -18.32 -33.07
CA ILE A 23 0.95 -19.17 -33.31
C ILE A 23 0.16 -19.18 -32.01
N LYS A 24 -0.93 -18.41 -31.94
CA LYS A 24 -1.90 -18.56 -30.84
C LYS A 24 -2.49 -19.96 -30.96
N ALA A 25 -2.40 -20.75 -29.89
CA ALA A 25 -3.10 -22.03 -29.82
C ALA A 25 -4.60 -21.80 -30.08
N GLN A 26 -5.23 -22.69 -30.85
CA GLN A 26 -6.67 -22.65 -31.05
C GLN A 26 -7.35 -22.95 -29.71
N THR A 27 -8.26 -22.08 -29.27
CA THR A 27 -9.02 -22.31 -28.04
C THR A 27 -9.80 -23.62 -28.13
N VAL A 28 -9.54 -24.54 -27.19
CA VAL A 28 -10.26 -25.81 -27.06
C VAL A 28 -11.36 -25.65 -26.01
N THR A 29 -12.60 -26.01 -26.35
CA THR A 29 -13.70 -26.04 -25.38
C THR A 29 -13.93 -27.46 -24.88
N VAL A 30 -13.95 -27.63 -23.56
CA VAL A 30 -14.28 -28.88 -22.86
C VAL A 30 -15.59 -28.73 -22.08
N ASN A 31 -16.33 -29.82 -21.87
CA ASN A 31 -17.68 -29.79 -21.29
C ASN A 31 -17.78 -30.53 -19.95
N SER A 32 -16.66 -31.04 -19.43
CA SER A 32 -16.61 -31.72 -18.13
C SER A 32 -15.25 -31.49 -17.46
N LEU A 33 -15.20 -31.64 -16.14
CA LEU A 33 -13.92 -31.60 -15.40
C LEU A 33 -12.99 -32.72 -15.86
N GLN A 34 -13.52 -33.91 -16.18
CA GLN A 34 -12.73 -35.04 -16.68
C GLN A 34 -12.09 -34.75 -18.04
N GLU A 35 -12.78 -34.02 -18.92
CA GLU A 35 -12.22 -33.54 -20.19
C GLU A 35 -11.17 -32.43 -19.99
N LEU A 36 -11.28 -31.65 -18.91
CA LEU A 36 -10.31 -30.61 -18.56
C LEU A 36 -8.98 -31.20 -18.04
N LEU A 37 -9.04 -32.26 -17.23
CA LEU A 37 -7.87 -32.81 -16.52
C LEU A 37 -6.61 -33.05 -17.40
N PRO A 38 -6.71 -33.63 -18.62
CA PRO A 38 -5.54 -33.85 -19.47
C PRO A 38 -4.84 -32.56 -19.92
N TYR A 39 -5.56 -31.44 -20.00
CA TYR A 39 -5.01 -30.16 -20.43
C TYR A 39 -4.23 -29.45 -19.34
N LEU A 40 -4.55 -29.71 -18.06
CA LEU A 40 -3.85 -29.08 -16.93
C LEU A 40 -2.35 -29.40 -16.90
N LYS A 41 -1.91 -30.44 -17.61
CA LYS A 41 -0.51 -30.90 -17.70
C LYS A 41 0.22 -30.45 -18.97
N GLN A 42 -0.48 -29.85 -19.92
CA GLN A 42 0.07 -29.52 -21.23
C GLN A 42 0.55 -28.07 -21.26
N ASP A 43 1.70 -27.83 -21.88
CA ASP A 43 2.17 -26.48 -22.15
C ASP A 43 1.46 -25.90 -23.38
N ASN A 44 1.43 -24.56 -23.48
CA ASN A 44 0.95 -23.81 -24.63
C ASN A 44 -0.52 -24.11 -25.00
N VAL A 45 -1.38 -24.34 -24.02
CA VAL A 45 -2.82 -24.60 -24.27
C VAL A 45 -3.66 -23.35 -24.03
N ASP A 46 -4.72 -23.21 -24.82
CA ASP A 46 -5.78 -22.23 -24.59
C ASP A 46 -7.09 -23.02 -24.43
N VAL A 47 -7.59 -23.12 -23.20
CA VAL A 47 -8.69 -24.01 -22.85
C VAL A 47 -9.83 -23.23 -22.21
N LYS A 48 -11.04 -23.50 -22.67
CA LYS A 48 -12.27 -22.98 -22.10
C LYS A 48 -13.10 -24.12 -21.54
N LEU A 49 -13.46 -24.07 -20.26
CA LEU A 49 -14.49 -24.93 -19.72
C LEU A 49 -15.85 -24.31 -20.04
N ALA A 50 -16.76 -25.08 -20.64
CA ALA A 50 -18.08 -24.57 -20.99
C ALA A 50 -18.81 -24.02 -19.75
N PRO A 51 -19.54 -22.90 -19.84
CA PRO A 51 -20.31 -22.36 -18.72
C PRO A 51 -21.24 -23.42 -18.11
N GLY A 52 -21.37 -23.45 -16.79
CA GLY A 52 -22.21 -24.41 -16.08
C GLY A 52 -21.75 -24.70 -14.65
N ASP A 53 -22.55 -25.50 -13.96
CA ASP A 53 -22.28 -25.97 -12.60
C ASP A 53 -21.53 -27.32 -12.64
N TYR A 54 -20.37 -27.34 -12.00
CA TYR A 54 -19.53 -28.52 -11.83
C TYR A 54 -19.40 -28.84 -10.36
N SER A 55 -19.11 -30.10 -10.02
CA SER A 55 -19.01 -30.52 -8.62
C SER A 55 -17.91 -31.55 -8.40
N ILE A 56 -17.23 -31.45 -7.26
CA ILE A 56 -16.33 -32.48 -6.74
C ILE A 56 -16.82 -32.92 -5.35
N ASN A 57 -17.15 -34.19 -5.23
CA ASN A 57 -17.72 -34.81 -4.04
C ASN A 57 -16.82 -35.93 -3.49
N GLY A 58 -17.14 -36.40 -2.29
CA GLY A 58 -16.38 -37.49 -1.66
C GLY A 58 -16.37 -38.81 -2.45
N SER A 59 -17.38 -39.06 -3.28
CA SER A 59 -17.43 -40.22 -4.20
C SER A 59 -16.36 -40.11 -5.29
N ASP A 60 -16.10 -38.92 -5.81
CA ASP A 60 -15.13 -38.71 -6.89
C ASP A 60 -13.71 -39.00 -6.42
N ILE A 61 -13.43 -38.71 -5.14
CA ILE A 61 -12.16 -39.08 -4.50
C ILE A 61 -12.08 -40.60 -4.30
N THR A 62 -13.17 -41.20 -3.80
CA THR A 62 -13.23 -42.65 -3.54
C THR A 62 -13.09 -43.46 -4.84
N ASN A 63 -13.60 -42.93 -5.95
CA ASN A 63 -13.50 -43.51 -7.29
C ASN A 63 -12.17 -43.22 -7.99
N GLY A 64 -11.27 -42.43 -7.37
CA GLY A 64 -9.97 -42.07 -7.94
C GLY A 64 -10.03 -41.09 -9.12
N THR A 65 -11.14 -40.35 -9.27
CA THR A 65 -11.30 -39.33 -10.32
C THR A 65 -10.42 -38.11 -10.07
N PHE A 66 -10.28 -37.70 -8.81
CA PHE A 66 -9.42 -36.60 -8.39
C PHE A 66 -8.44 -37.04 -7.30
N SER A 67 -7.22 -36.51 -7.36
CA SER A 67 -6.16 -36.66 -6.36
C SER A 67 -6.09 -35.44 -5.45
N ASN A 68 -5.07 -35.37 -4.58
CA ASN A 68 -4.72 -34.14 -3.86
C ASN A 68 -3.40 -33.62 -4.45
N PRO A 69 -3.34 -32.41 -5.03
CA PRO A 69 -4.43 -31.43 -5.22
C PRO A 69 -5.56 -31.90 -6.14
N LEU A 70 -6.77 -31.34 -6.00
CA LEU A 70 -7.92 -31.73 -6.85
C LEU A 70 -7.70 -31.31 -8.31
N LEU A 71 -7.30 -30.06 -8.53
CA LEU A 71 -6.96 -29.50 -9.84
C LEU A 71 -5.50 -29.02 -9.80
N LEU A 72 -4.61 -29.76 -10.48
CA LEU A 72 -3.18 -29.46 -10.53
C LEU A 72 -2.79 -28.94 -11.92
N PHE A 73 -2.46 -27.65 -12.00
CA PHE A 73 -2.01 -26.96 -13.22
C PHE A 73 -0.49 -27.06 -13.33
N GLU A 74 0.00 -28.10 -14.00
CA GLU A 74 1.43 -28.37 -14.22
C GLU A 74 1.96 -27.71 -15.50
N GLY A 75 1.12 -27.58 -16.53
CA GLY A 75 1.49 -26.99 -17.81
C GLY A 75 1.80 -25.50 -17.72
N SER A 76 2.63 -25.00 -18.64
CA SER A 76 3.08 -23.61 -18.72
C SER A 76 2.55 -22.90 -19.97
N ASP A 77 2.71 -21.58 -20.03
CA ASP A 77 2.36 -20.74 -21.19
C ASP A 77 0.91 -20.91 -21.64
N SER A 78 -0.01 -21.12 -20.68
CA SER A 78 -1.38 -21.54 -20.96
C SER A 78 -2.43 -20.56 -20.45
N THR A 79 -3.57 -20.52 -21.13
CA THR A 79 -4.76 -19.76 -20.71
C THR A 79 -5.90 -20.71 -20.41
N TYR A 80 -6.57 -20.48 -19.27
CA TYR A 80 -7.75 -21.22 -18.85
C TYR A 80 -8.90 -20.23 -18.60
N ASP A 81 -9.95 -20.32 -19.41
CA ASP A 81 -11.16 -19.49 -19.30
C ASP A 81 -12.29 -20.28 -18.61
N PHE A 82 -12.68 -19.83 -17.42
CA PHE A 82 -13.79 -20.37 -16.64
C PHE A 82 -14.99 -19.42 -16.59
N THR A 83 -15.09 -18.48 -17.54
CA THR A 83 -16.21 -17.52 -17.57
C THR A 83 -17.57 -18.24 -17.55
N GLY A 84 -18.38 -17.98 -16.52
CA GLY A 84 -19.68 -18.61 -16.34
C GLY A 84 -19.65 -20.02 -15.74
N VAL A 85 -18.51 -20.44 -15.17
CA VAL A 85 -18.34 -21.72 -14.49
C VAL A 85 -18.45 -21.53 -12.98
N THR A 86 -19.25 -22.38 -12.34
CA THR A 86 -19.27 -22.55 -10.89
C THR A 86 -18.79 -23.95 -10.52
N LEU A 87 -17.68 -24.03 -9.78
CA LEU A 87 -17.12 -25.25 -9.25
C LEU A 87 -17.49 -25.41 -7.77
N ASN A 88 -18.38 -26.35 -7.49
CA ASN A 88 -18.83 -26.69 -6.15
C ASN A 88 -17.96 -27.80 -5.55
N ILE A 89 -17.29 -27.55 -4.42
CA ILE A 89 -16.45 -28.54 -3.75
C ILE A 89 -17.08 -28.88 -2.41
N ALA A 90 -17.52 -30.12 -2.24
CA ALA A 90 -18.10 -30.52 -0.96
C ALA A 90 -17.01 -30.55 0.11
N THR A 91 -17.16 -29.80 1.21
CA THR A 91 -16.19 -29.75 2.33
C THR A 91 -15.87 -31.14 2.93
N PHE A 92 -16.76 -32.11 2.74
CA PHE A 92 -16.51 -33.51 3.12
C PHE A 92 -15.33 -34.14 2.36
N VAL A 93 -14.97 -33.65 1.17
CA VAL A 93 -13.80 -34.05 0.39
C VAL A 93 -12.51 -33.93 1.21
N PHE A 94 -12.40 -32.91 2.07
CA PHE A 94 -11.20 -32.67 2.89
C PHE A 94 -10.93 -33.77 3.93
N THR A 95 -11.89 -34.69 4.12
CA THR A 95 -11.73 -35.85 5.01
C THR A 95 -11.23 -37.10 4.30
N LYS A 96 -11.20 -37.10 2.95
CA LYS A 96 -10.97 -38.30 2.13
C LYS A 96 -9.52 -38.62 1.82
N PHE A 97 -8.59 -37.70 2.10
CA PHE A 97 -7.16 -37.88 1.82
C PHE A 97 -6.33 -38.31 3.05
N GLY A 98 -6.99 -38.69 4.15
CA GLY A 98 -6.32 -39.02 5.41
C GLY A 98 -5.83 -37.77 6.15
N ASN A 99 -4.79 -37.91 6.98
CA ASN A 99 -4.28 -36.82 7.83
C ASN A 99 -3.27 -35.93 7.10
N VAL A 100 -3.68 -35.37 5.96
CA VAL A 100 -2.86 -34.48 5.11
C VAL A 100 -3.59 -33.16 4.84
N SER A 101 -2.82 -32.15 4.44
CA SER A 101 -3.39 -30.88 3.96
C SER A 101 -3.93 -31.08 2.56
N VAL A 102 -5.15 -30.60 2.30
CA VAL A 102 -5.83 -30.77 1.01
C VAL A 102 -5.86 -29.45 0.26
N ASN A 103 -5.36 -29.45 -0.97
CA ASN A 103 -5.41 -28.28 -1.86
C ASN A 103 -6.48 -28.52 -2.93
N GLU A 104 -7.39 -27.58 -3.13
CA GLU A 104 -8.39 -27.72 -4.20
C GLU A 104 -7.77 -27.40 -5.56
N LEU A 105 -7.05 -26.28 -5.66
CA LEU A 105 -6.35 -25.88 -6.87
C LEU A 105 -4.88 -25.57 -6.53
N GLN A 106 -3.96 -26.11 -7.33
CA GLN A 106 -2.54 -25.76 -7.24
C GLN A 106 -1.96 -25.49 -8.63
N ILE A 107 -1.19 -24.41 -8.76
CA ILE A 107 -0.48 -24.03 -9.98
C ILE A 107 1.01 -24.26 -9.76
N LEU A 108 1.62 -25.13 -10.57
CA LEU A 108 3.06 -25.40 -10.57
C LEU A 108 3.75 -24.88 -11.83
N GLY A 109 3.04 -24.88 -12.96
CA GLY A 109 3.56 -24.37 -14.23
C GLY A 109 3.77 -22.86 -14.20
N ASN A 110 4.29 -22.31 -15.30
CA ASN A 110 4.67 -20.90 -15.39
C ASN A 110 3.88 -20.16 -16.46
N ASN A 111 3.83 -18.83 -16.34
CA ASN A 111 3.24 -17.94 -17.35
C ASN A 111 1.79 -18.34 -17.72
N ASN A 112 1.03 -18.83 -16.73
CA ASN A 112 -0.36 -19.21 -16.93
C ASN A 112 -1.31 -18.07 -16.58
N VAL A 113 -2.44 -18.00 -17.27
CA VAL A 113 -3.53 -17.08 -16.93
C VAL A 113 -4.82 -17.88 -16.72
N LEU A 114 -5.33 -17.90 -15.50
CA LEU A 114 -6.60 -18.54 -15.15
C LEU A 114 -7.65 -17.45 -14.90
N LYS A 115 -8.81 -17.52 -15.56
CA LYS A 115 -9.80 -16.44 -15.56
C LYS A 115 -11.17 -16.86 -15.07
N ASN A 116 -11.80 -16.01 -14.28
CA ASN A 116 -13.26 -15.94 -14.06
C ASN A 116 -13.91 -17.19 -13.43
N LEU A 117 -13.18 -17.98 -12.65
CA LEU A 117 -13.75 -19.14 -11.97
C LEU A 117 -14.52 -18.74 -10.72
N THR A 118 -15.75 -19.24 -10.56
CA THR A 118 -16.45 -19.22 -9.27
C THR A 118 -16.19 -20.53 -8.54
N MET A 119 -15.56 -20.49 -7.36
CA MET A 119 -15.29 -21.64 -6.48
C MET A 119 -16.16 -21.54 -5.22
N VAL A 120 -16.90 -22.61 -4.90
CA VAL A 120 -17.82 -22.62 -3.75
C VAL A 120 -17.62 -23.88 -2.92
N ASP A 121 -17.24 -23.70 -1.65
CA ASP A 121 -17.22 -24.78 -0.67
C ASP A 121 -18.63 -25.06 -0.13
N VAL A 122 -19.09 -26.30 -0.33
CA VAL A 122 -20.42 -26.74 0.06
C VAL A 122 -20.37 -27.55 1.36
N GLY A 123 -21.10 -27.07 2.36
CA GLY A 123 -21.15 -27.66 3.71
C GLY A 123 -20.16 -27.02 4.69
N ASN A 124 -20.03 -27.60 5.88
CA ASN A 124 -19.19 -27.08 6.98
C ASN A 124 -18.27 -28.15 7.58
N THR A 125 -17.99 -29.24 6.85
CA THR A 125 -17.14 -30.31 7.38
C THR A 125 -15.71 -29.81 7.53
N ARG A 126 -15.13 -29.94 8.73
CA ARG A 126 -13.72 -29.58 8.95
C ARG A 126 -12.78 -30.53 8.21
N PRO A 127 -11.59 -30.06 7.78
CA PRO A 127 -10.57 -30.94 7.23
C PRO A 127 -10.01 -31.91 8.29
N SER A 128 -9.45 -33.03 7.81
CA SER A 128 -8.74 -33.99 8.68
C SER A 128 -7.47 -33.39 9.29
N LYS A 129 -6.74 -32.56 8.54
CA LYS A 129 -5.57 -31.79 9.00
C LYS A 129 -5.75 -30.30 8.74
N SER A 130 -5.76 -29.90 7.47
CA SER A 130 -6.06 -28.54 7.00
C SER A 130 -6.54 -28.58 5.55
N ALA A 131 -7.13 -27.49 5.07
CA ALA A 131 -7.50 -27.30 3.67
C ALA A 131 -7.00 -25.95 3.14
N GLN A 132 -6.90 -25.85 1.82
CA GLN A 132 -6.48 -24.66 1.08
C GLN A 132 -7.23 -24.60 -0.25
N ASN A 133 -7.96 -23.52 -0.55
CA ASN A 133 -8.64 -23.43 -1.85
C ASN A 133 -7.61 -23.31 -3.00
N ILE A 134 -6.67 -22.37 -2.93
CA ILE A 134 -5.70 -22.11 -4.00
C ILE A 134 -4.26 -22.03 -3.44
N VAL A 135 -3.33 -22.69 -4.15
CA VAL A 135 -1.87 -22.50 -4.00
C VAL A 135 -1.27 -22.10 -5.34
N MET A 136 -0.53 -20.99 -5.38
CA MET A 136 0.21 -20.54 -6.54
C MET A 136 1.71 -20.71 -6.33
N ASP A 137 2.33 -21.63 -7.04
CA ASP A 137 3.79 -21.75 -7.20
C ASP A 137 4.18 -21.27 -8.62
N GLY A 138 5.31 -21.75 -9.15
CA GLY A 138 5.80 -21.36 -10.47
C GLY A 138 6.21 -19.89 -10.54
N ARG A 139 6.24 -19.36 -11.76
CA ARG A 139 6.49 -17.94 -12.00
C ARG A 139 5.57 -17.34 -13.04
N ASP A 140 5.35 -16.03 -12.93
CA ASP A 140 4.63 -15.24 -13.92
C ASP A 140 3.18 -15.70 -14.13
N ASN A 141 2.58 -16.40 -13.15
CA ASN A 141 1.19 -16.84 -13.24
C ASN A 141 0.25 -15.73 -12.78
N ARG A 142 -0.93 -15.65 -13.41
CA ARG A 142 -2.02 -14.76 -13.01
C ARG A 142 -3.31 -15.53 -12.79
N ILE A 143 -3.95 -15.33 -11.64
CA ILE A 143 -5.38 -15.59 -11.50
C ILE A 143 -6.13 -14.25 -11.58
N GLU A 144 -7.22 -14.23 -12.32
CA GLU A 144 -7.94 -13.00 -12.64
C GLU A 144 -9.46 -13.22 -12.57
N GLY A 145 -10.19 -12.37 -11.84
CA GLY A 145 -11.66 -12.41 -11.82
C GLY A 145 -12.28 -13.58 -11.05
N PHE A 146 -11.53 -14.23 -10.16
CA PHE A 146 -12.05 -15.39 -9.41
C PHE A 146 -13.02 -14.94 -8.32
N HIS A 147 -14.07 -15.72 -8.09
CA HIS A 147 -15.00 -15.53 -6.99
C HIS A 147 -14.93 -16.77 -6.09
N ILE A 148 -14.49 -16.62 -4.84
CA ILE A 148 -14.20 -17.74 -3.95
C ILE A 148 -15.04 -17.61 -2.69
N SER A 149 -15.86 -18.62 -2.40
CA SER A 149 -16.64 -18.73 -1.17
C SER A 149 -16.18 -19.93 -0.35
N SER A 150 -15.40 -19.70 0.70
CA SER A 150 -14.73 -20.76 1.46
C SER A 150 -15.51 -21.18 2.71
N ARG A 151 -15.56 -22.48 3.00
CA ARG A 151 -16.22 -23.07 4.18
C ARG A 151 -15.51 -24.33 4.70
N GLY A 152 -15.83 -24.71 5.93
CA GLY A 152 -15.33 -25.95 6.54
C GLY A 152 -14.00 -25.76 7.27
N SER A 153 -14.07 -25.35 8.53
CA SER A 153 -12.94 -25.27 9.46
C SER A 153 -13.43 -25.54 10.88
N TYR A 154 -12.51 -25.74 11.84
CA TYR A 154 -12.90 -25.90 13.24
C TYR A 154 -11.80 -25.42 14.20
N PRO A 155 -12.16 -24.86 15.37
CA PRO A 155 -13.46 -24.25 15.61
C PRO A 155 -13.62 -23.02 14.69
N TYR A 156 -14.85 -22.71 14.31
CA TYR A 156 -15.19 -21.49 13.60
C TYR A 156 -16.09 -20.66 14.52
N GLY A 157 -15.97 -19.33 14.50
CA GLY A 157 -16.75 -18.46 15.39
C GLY A 157 -16.00 -17.83 16.56
N TYR A 158 -14.69 -18.05 16.69
CA TYR A 158 -13.88 -17.53 17.81
C TYR A 158 -12.54 -16.89 17.42
N GLY A 159 -12.26 -16.77 16.12
CA GLY A 159 -10.98 -16.26 15.66
C GLY A 159 -9.80 -17.02 16.24
N ASP A 160 -8.78 -16.29 16.71
CA ASP A 160 -7.60 -16.87 17.34
C ASP A 160 -7.62 -16.87 18.88
N ALA A 161 -8.77 -16.58 19.51
CA ALA A 161 -8.90 -16.51 20.97
C ALA A 161 -8.44 -17.80 21.65
N PHE A 162 -8.73 -18.95 21.04
CA PHE A 162 -8.46 -20.27 21.63
C PHE A 162 -7.29 -21.01 20.96
N GLY A 163 -6.56 -20.35 20.05
CA GLY A 163 -5.35 -20.87 19.43
C GLY A 163 -5.27 -20.63 17.92
N LYS A 164 -4.19 -21.17 17.32
CA LYS A 164 -3.89 -21.02 15.88
C LYS A 164 -3.44 -22.34 15.23
N GLY A 165 -3.72 -23.48 15.84
CA GLY A 165 -3.33 -24.80 15.32
C GLY A 165 -1.87 -25.22 15.58
N GLY A 166 -1.13 -24.44 16.38
CA GLY A 166 0.20 -24.81 16.90
C GLY A 166 0.14 -25.52 18.26
N THR A 167 1.30 -25.69 18.90
CA THR A 167 1.43 -26.38 20.20
C THR A 167 0.75 -25.65 21.36
N ASN A 168 0.69 -24.32 21.31
CA ASN A 168 0.03 -23.48 22.31
C ASN A 168 -1.39 -23.18 21.83
N THR A 169 -2.30 -24.13 22.05
CA THR A 169 -3.69 -24.04 21.60
C THR A 169 -4.59 -24.65 22.66
N VAL A 170 -5.64 -23.93 23.08
CA VAL A 170 -6.64 -24.42 24.05
C VAL A 170 -7.68 -25.31 23.36
N ILE A 171 -8.16 -24.90 22.19
CA ILE A 171 -9.08 -25.69 21.36
C ILE A 171 -8.38 -26.05 20.06
N LYS A 172 -8.20 -27.33 19.76
CA LYS A 172 -7.47 -27.76 18.55
C LYS A 172 -8.10 -27.20 17.26
N HIS A 173 -7.29 -26.48 16.48
CA HIS A 173 -7.72 -25.89 15.21
C HIS A 173 -7.43 -26.79 14.00
N TYR A 174 -8.35 -26.81 13.06
CA TYR A 174 -8.33 -27.45 11.76
C TYR A 174 -8.63 -26.37 10.72
N LYS A 175 -7.57 -25.78 10.19
CA LYS A 175 -7.63 -24.57 9.38
C LYS A 175 -8.12 -24.85 7.96
N HIS A 176 -8.82 -23.88 7.40
CA HIS A 176 -9.04 -23.78 5.96
C HIS A 176 -8.73 -22.36 5.51
N SER A 177 -7.60 -22.18 4.82
CA SER A 177 -7.16 -20.89 4.25
C SER A 177 -7.55 -20.80 2.78
N VAL A 178 -7.67 -19.59 2.23
CA VAL A 178 -8.22 -19.41 0.87
C VAL A 178 -7.12 -19.44 -0.18
N LEU A 179 -6.23 -18.44 -0.22
CA LEU A 179 -5.29 -18.25 -1.32
C LEU A 179 -3.85 -18.07 -0.81
N LEU A 180 -3.01 -19.02 -1.14
CA LEU A 180 -1.58 -19.02 -0.85
C LEU A 180 -0.76 -18.64 -2.09
N VAL A 181 -0.13 -17.47 -2.06
CA VAL A 181 0.78 -17.00 -3.11
C VAL A 181 2.21 -17.35 -2.75
N ARG A 182 2.90 -18.04 -3.66
CA ARG A 182 4.32 -18.35 -3.60
C ARG A 182 4.95 -18.01 -4.94
N GLY A 183 6.11 -18.58 -5.26
CA GLY A 183 6.69 -18.45 -6.59
C GLY A 183 7.28 -17.07 -6.87
N LEU A 184 7.46 -16.73 -8.14
CA LEU A 184 8.09 -15.50 -8.59
C LEU A 184 7.15 -14.70 -9.50
N ARG A 185 6.86 -13.44 -9.18
CA ARG A 185 5.99 -12.55 -9.97
C ARG A 185 4.60 -13.11 -10.26
N ASN A 186 4.06 -13.86 -9.30
CA ASN A 186 2.68 -14.32 -9.36
C ASN A 186 1.72 -13.17 -9.01
N HIS A 187 0.59 -13.12 -9.71
CA HIS A 187 -0.36 -12.03 -9.66
C HIS A 187 -1.77 -12.55 -9.33
N VAL A 188 -2.36 -12.05 -8.24
CA VAL A 188 -3.78 -12.22 -7.93
C VAL A 188 -4.49 -10.92 -8.29
N LYS A 189 -5.39 -10.97 -9.27
CA LYS A 189 -6.00 -9.77 -9.85
C LYS A 189 -7.52 -9.82 -9.84
N ASP A 190 -8.16 -8.76 -9.37
CA ASP A 190 -9.62 -8.56 -9.47
C ASP A 190 -10.41 -9.76 -8.92
N CYS A 191 -9.96 -10.37 -7.81
CA CYS A 191 -10.59 -11.54 -7.21
C CYS A 191 -11.47 -11.16 -6.01
N ASP A 192 -12.64 -11.78 -5.92
CA ASP A 192 -13.57 -11.65 -4.80
C ASP A 192 -13.46 -12.87 -3.89
N ILE A 193 -13.15 -12.67 -2.61
CA ILE A 193 -12.96 -13.71 -1.61
C ILE A 193 -13.91 -13.49 -0.44
N ILE A 194 -14.85 -14.40 -0.26
CA ILE A 194 -15.75 -14.45 0.90
C ILE A 194 -15.33 -15.65 1.75
N SER A 195 -14.62 -15.40 2.85
CA SER A 195 -14.15 -16.45 3.74
C SER A 195 -15.12 -16.66 4.90
N ARG A 196 -15.67 -17.87 5.02
CA ARG A 196 -16.39 -18.35 6.20
C ARG A 196 -15.67 -19.53 6.84
N THR A 197 -14.35 -19.37 6.98
CA THR A 197 -13.43 -20.35 7.56
C THR A 197 -12.45 -19.66 8.51
N TYR A 198 -11.91 -20.42 9.46
CA TYR A 198 -10.73 -20.01 10.20
C TYR A 198 -9.47 -20.36 9.40
N GLY A 199 -8.81 -19.32 8.90
CA GLY A 199 -7.60 -19.38 8.09
C GLY A 199 -7.27 -18.01 7.51
N HIS A 200 -6.19 -17.93 6.73
CA HIS A 200 -5.86 -16.72 5.99
C HIS A 200 -6.74 -16.58 4.75
N CYS A 201 -7.11 -15.34 4.41
CA CYS A 201 -7.76 -15.08 3.13
C CYS A 201 -6.71 -15.11 2.01
N ILE A 202 -5.84 -14.10 1.92
CA ILE A 202 -4.68 -14.10 1.02
C ILE A 202 -3.41 -14.08 1.87
N PHE A 203 -2.47 -14.98 1.60
CA PHE A 203 -1.18 -14.95 2.25
C PHE A 203 -0.04 -15.39 1.35
N MET A 204 1.15 -14.88 1.66
CA MET A 204 2.37 -15.08 0.89
C MET A 204 3.41 -15.84 1.72
N GLN A 205 3.98 -16.88 1.12
CA GLN A 205 5.09 -17.66 1.67
C GLN A 205 6.05 -18.00 0.54
N ALA A 206 7.35 -17.72 0.70
CA ALA A 206 8.33 -17.90 -0.36
C ALA A 206 7.98 -17.20 -1.70
N ALA A 207 7.15 -16.17 -1.68
CA ALA A 207 6.82 -15.36 -2.85
C ALA A 207 7.89 -14.29 -3.09
N SER A 208 8.25 -14.04 -4.34
CA SER A 208 9.18 -12.96 -4.72
C SER A 208 8.50 -12.07 -5.75
N TYR A 209 8.44 -10.77 -5.51
CA TYR A 209 7.66 -9.79 -6.29
C TYR A 209 6.19 -10.17 -6.51
N PRO A 210 5.44 -10.65 -5.48
CA PRO A 210 4.02 -10.93 -5.67
C PRO A 210 3.23 -9.61 -5.81
N VAL A 211 2.18 -9.65 -6.65
CA VAL A 211 1.22 -8.55 -6.80
C VAL A 211 -0.17 -9.03 -6.44
N ILE A 212 -0.83 -8.33 -5.52
CA ILE A 212 -2.25 -8.51 -5.20
C ILE A 212 -2.97 -7.22 -5.60
N GLU A 213 -3.81 -7.27 -6.62
CA GLU A 213 -4.42 -6.09 -7.23
C GLU A 213 -5.94 -6.22 -7.30
N GLY A 214 -6.67 -5.16 -6.92
CA GLY A 214 -8.11 -5.03 -7.18
C GLY A 214 -9.00 -6.04 -6.47
N CYS A 215 -8.48 -6.74 -5.46
CA CYS A 215 -9.21 -7.83 -4.81
C CYS A 215 -10.18 -7.33 -3.73
N TYR A 216 -11.35 -7.96 -3.64
CA TYR A 216 -12.26 -7.84 -2.50
C TYR A 216 -12.07 -9.03 -1.55
N VAL A 217 -11.82 -8.78 -0.27
CA VAL A 217 -11.59 -9.81 0.74
C VAL A 217 -12.51 -9.56 1.93
N GLU A 218 -13.41 -10.49 2.21
CA GLU A 218 -14.38 -10.37 3.30
C GLU A 218 -14.33 -11.57 4.25
N GLY A 219 -14.07 -11.28 5.52
CA GLY A 219 -14.25 -12.19 6.63
C GLY A 219 -15.61 -12.01 7.32
N GLU A 220 -15.66 -12.34 8.61
CA GLU A 220 -16.80 -12.20 9.49
C GLU A 220 -16.27 -11.84 10.87
N VAL A 221 -17.00 -11.01 11.60
CA VAL A 221 -16.64 -10.59 12.96
C VAL A 221 -17.74 -10.98 13.94
N ARG A 222 -17.38 -11.09 15.21
CA ARG A 222 -18.29 -11.40 16.32
C ARG A 222 -17.80 -10.71 17.59
N THR A 223 -18.72 -10.17 18.37
CA THR A 223 -18.36 -9.57 19.66
C THR A 223 -17.93 -10.65 20.65
N THR A 224 -17.01 -10.32 21.55
CA THR A 224 -16.69 -11.21 22.67
C THR A 224 -17.85 -11.35 23.65
N ASP A 225 -18.75 -10.36 23.75
CA ASP A 225 -20.00 -10.46 24.49
C ASP A 225 -20.88 -11.61 23.99
N ASP A 226 -21.07 -11.71 22.67
CA ASP A 226 -21.85 -12.80 22.06
C ASP A 226 -21.19 -14.16 22.22
N MET A 227 -19.85 -14.22 22.29
CA MET A 227 -19.13 -15.45 22.59
C MET A 227 -19.38 -15.87 24.04
N LEU A 228 -19.26 -14.93 24.99
CA LEU A 228 -19.46 -15.16 26.42
C LEU A 228 -20.89 -15.54 26.79
N ALA A 229 -21.87 -15.18 25.95
CA ALA A 229 -23.27 -15.57 26.13
C ALA A 229 -23.55 -17.05 25.82
N GLU A 230 -22.61 -17.79 25.22
CA GLU A 230 -22.79 -19.21 24.91
C GLU A 230 -22.93 -20.06 26.19
N THR A 231 -23.90 -20.98 26.17
CA THR A 231 -24.14 -21.93 27.29
C THR A 231 -23.69 -23.36 26.98
N SER A 232 -23.06 -23.56 25.82
CA SER A 232 -22.55 -24.85 25.33
C SER A 232 -21.64 -24.62 24.13
N GLY A 233 -20.73 -25.55 23.85
CA GLY A 233 -19.86 -25.51 22.67
C GLY A 233 -18.39 -25.28 23.03
N PRO A 234 -17.49 -25.24 22.04
CA PRO A 234 -16.06 -25.37 22.29
C PRO A 234 -15.48 -24.33 23.24
N ALA A 235 -15.93 -23.07 23.16
CA ALA A 235 -15.47 -22.00 24.05
C ALA A 235 -16.01 -22.16 25.48
N PHE A 236 -17.30 -22.49 25.62
CA PHE A 236 -17.92 -22.78 26.92
C PHE A 236 -17.29 -23.99 27.61
N ASP A 237 -16.99 -25.06 26.85
CA ASP A 237 -16.39 -26.30 27.37
C ASP A 237 -14.99 -26.10 27.97
N VAL A 238 -14.31 -25.02 27.58
CA VAL A 238 -13.00 -24.61 28.14
C VAL A 238 -13.11 -23.39 29.07
N ASP A 239 -14.32 -23.09 29.56
CA ASP A 239 -14.61 -21.96 30.47
C ASP A 239 -14.07 -20.62 29.94
N PHE A 240 -14.19 -20.44 28.62
CA PHE A 240 -13.72 -19.26 27.88
C PHE A 240 -12.24 -18.91 28.12
N MET A 241 -11.42 -19.88 28.54
CA MET A 241 -10.00 -19.67 28.74
C MET A 241 -9.29 -19.49 27.39
N THR A 242 -8.72 -18.31 27.16
CA THR A 242 -8.01 -18.01 25.92
C THR A 242 -6.65 -18.69 25.88
N THR A 243 -6.08 -18.79 24.66
CA THR A 243 -4.70 -19.22 24.48
C THR A 243 -3.67 -18.24 25.05
N TRP A 244 -4.11 -17.05 25.46
CA TRP A 244 -3.30 -15.99 26.04
C TRP A 244 -3.13 -16.11 27.56
N GLY A 245 -3.80 -17.10 28.19
CA GLY A 245 -3.63 -17.44 29.60
C GLY A 245 -4.64 -16.80 30.56
N TYR A 246 -5.70 -16.18 30.05
CA TYR A 246 -6.76 -15.57 30.84
C TYR A 246 -8.13 -15.74 30.16
N LYS A 247 -9.24 -15.54 30.88
CA LYS A 247 -10.59 -15.67 30.32
C LYS A 247 -10.91 -14.56 29.33
N LEU A 248 -11.62 -14.90 28.24
CA LEU A 248 -12.02 -13.94 27.22
C LEU A 248 -12.81 -12.77 27.88
N PRO A 249 -12.41 -11.51 27.67
CA PRO A 249 -13.10 -10.36 28.23
C PRO A 249 -14.19 -9.85 27.28
N ALA A 250 -15.21 -9.19 27.84
CA ALA A 250 -16.24 -8.43 27.14
C ALA A 250 -15.67 -7.17 26.45
N GLY A 251 -16.42 -6.59 25.51
CA GLY A 251 -16.10 -5.27 24.93
C GLY A 251 -15.16 -5.24 23.73
N TYR A 252 -14.92 -6.38 23.05
CA TYR A 252 -14.03 -6.45 21.89
C TYR A 252 -14.70 -7.11 20.69
N MET A 253 -14.48 -6.56 19.49
CA MET A 253 -14.86 -7.24 18.27
C MET A 253 -13.73 -8.18 17.84
N MET A 254 -14.06 -9.41 17.44
CA MET A 254 -13.10 -10.39 16.97
C MET A 254 -13.44 -10.86 15.56
N SER A 255 -12.43 -10.92 14.69
CA SER A 255 -12.53 -11.60 13.40
C SER A 255 -12.59 -13.11 13.59
N LEU A 256 -13.38 -13.78 12.77
CA LEU A 256 -13.48 -15.23 12.71
C LEU A 256 -12.44 -15.87 11.78
N GLN A 257 -11.71 -15.03 11.05
CA GLN A 257 -10.62 -15.36 10.12
C GLN A 257 -9.27 -14.92 10.71
N GLU A 258 -8.19 -15.35 10.09
CA GLU A 258 -6.88 -14.74 10.31
C GLU A 258 -6.76 -13.42 9.51
N ALA A 259 -5.58 -13.15 8.95
CA ALA A 259 -5.34 -11.92 8.20
C ALA A 259 -6.02 -11.93 6.83
N GLY A 260 -6.43 -10.75 6.37
CA GLY A 260 -6.93 -10.50 5.03
C GLY A 260 -5.82 -10.68 4.00
N ILE A 261 -4.76 -9.87 4.07
CA ILE A 261 -3.56 -10.01 3.22
C ILE A 261 -2.30 -10.07 4.10
N ARG A 262 -1.53 -11.15 4.01
CA ARG A 262 -0.39 -11.42 4.90
C ARG A 262 0.86 -11.87 4.16
N ALA A 263 2.05 -11.42 4.57
CA ALA A 263 3.32 -12.01 4.15
C ALA A 263 4.06 -12.68 5.31
N TYR A 264 4.82 -13.74 4.99
CA TYR A 264 5.68 -14.47 5.92
C TYR A 264 7.14 -14.49 5.44
N ASN A 265 8.07 -14.57 6.40
CA ASN A 265 9.52 -14.64 6.19
C ASN A 265 10.03 -16.06 5.89
N GLY A 266 9.14 -17.01 5.64
CA GLY A 266 9.50 -18.39 5.32
C GLY A 266 8.42 -19.12 4.54
N GLY A 267 8.83 -20.15 3.81
CA GLY A 267 7.97 -20.97 2.97
C GLY A 267 8.78 -21.87 2.06
N THR A 268 8.08 -22.76 1.38
CA THR A 268 8.61 -23.62 0.33
C THR A 268 7.78 -23.38 -0.93
N THR A 269 8.44 -23.12 -2.05
CA THR A 269 7.80 -22.97 -3.36
C THR A 269 8.46 -23.86 -4.41
N TYR A 270 7.77 -24.12 -5.50
CA TYR A 270 8.28 -24.89 -6.63
C TYR A 270 8.36 -24.00 -7.86
N ILE A 271 9.55 -23.82 -8.44
CA ILE A 271 9.73 -23.04 -9.68
C ILE A 271 10.54 -23.88 -10.64
N ASP A 272 10.03 -24.05 -11.87
CA ASP A 272 10.68 -24.87 -12.91
C ASP A 272 11.01 -26.30 -12.41
N GLY A 273 10.12 -26.88 -11.59
CA GLY A 273 10.28 -28.20 -10.99
C GLY A 273 11.28 -28.27 -9.82
N VAL A 274 11.87 -27.15 -9.41
CA VAL A 274 12.84 -27.06 -8.32
C VAL A 274 12.18 -26.54 -7.05
N GLU A 275 12.39 -27.25 -5.94
CA GLU A 275 11.99 -26.79 -4.60
C GLU A 275 12.92 -25.66 -4.12
N ILE A 276 12.33 -24.55 -3.70
CA ILE A 276 13.02 -23.36 -3.19
C ILE A 276 12.45 -23.01 -1.82
N GLN A 277 13.33 -22.88 -0.83
CA GLN A 277 12.96 -22.39 0.50
C GLN A 277 13.47 -20.97 0.68
N ARG A 278 12.56 -20.02 0.94
CA ARG A 278 12.88 -18.60 1.16
C ARG A 278 11.77 -17.88 1.89
N GLY A 279 12.04 -16.66 2.33
CA GLY A 279 11.02 -15.72 2.78
C GLY A 279 10.29 -15.03 1.63
N THR A 280 9.23 -14.31 1.96
CA THR A 280 8.58 -13.43 0.99
C THR A 280 9.39 -12.14 0.82
N ASP A 281 9.61 -11.71 -0.41
CA ASP A 281 10.29 -10.46 -0.73
C ASP A 281 9.51 -9.62 -1.76
N ASN A 282 9.64 -8.31 -1.63
CA ASN A 282 9.12 -7.29 -2.54
C ASN A 282 7.58 -7.34 -2.80
N PRO A 283 6.71 -7.51 -1.79
CA PRO A 283 5.27 -7.59 -2.02
C PRO A 283 4.63 -6.24 -2.37
N THR A 284 3.70 -6.28 -3.33
CA THR A 284 2.90 -5.12 -3.77
C THR A 284 1.41 -5.43 -3.62
N VAL A 285 0.65 -4.55 -2.96
CA VAL A 285 -0.80 -4.66 -2.75
C VAL A 285 -1.49 -3.40 -3.24
N LEU A 286 -2.34 -3.52 -4.25
CA LEU A 286 -2.93 -2.39 -4.95
C LEU A 286 -4.44 -2.50 -4.95
N ASN A 287 -5.13 -1.41 -4.66
CA ASN A 287 -6.54 -1.25 -4.96
C ASN A 287 -7.49 -2.27 -4.31
N CYS A 288 -7.05 -2.98 -3.26
CA CYS A 288 -7.83 -4.01 -2.60
C CYS A 288 -8.78 -3.42 -1.55
N THR A 289 -9.93 -4.06 -1.36
CA THR A 289 -10.82 -3.81 -0.22
C THR A 289 -10.78 -5.03 0.70
N ILE A 290 -10.48 -4.81 1.98
CA ILE A 290 -10.39 -5.86 2.99
C ILE A 290 -11.38 -5.53 4.11
N LYS A 291 -12.28 -6.46 4.42
CA LYS A 291 -13.35 -6.25 5.37
C LYS A 291 -13.43 -7.39 6.39
N ASN A 292 -13.63 -7.04 7.67
CA ASN A 292 -13.97 -8.00 8.72
C ASN A 292 -12.95 -9.13 8.91
N THR A 293 -11.65 -8.81 8.81
CA THR A 293 -10.55 -9.76 9.07
C THR A 293 -9.70 -9.34 10.27
N ARG A 294 -8.87 -10.24 10.80
CA ARG A 294 -8.04 -9.94 11.98
C ARG A 294 -7.07 -8.80 11.70
N THR A 295 -6.51 -8.80 10.50
CA THR A 295 -5.71 -7.68 10.02
C THR A 295 -6.08 -7.39 8.56
N GLY A 296 -6.02 -6.12 8.15
CA GLY A 296 -6.23 -5.70 6.77
C GLY A 296 -5.07 -6.15 5.88
N VAL A 297 -3.95 -5.41 5.95
CA VAL A 297 -2.72 -5.71 5.21
C VAL A 297 -1.54 -5.80 6.18
N THR A 298 -0.86 -6.95 6.21
CA THR A 298 0.24 -7.20 7.15
C THR A 298 1.45 -7.83 6.47
N LEU A 299 2.44 -6.99 6.15
CA LEU A 299 3.63 -7.38 5.40
C LEU A 299 4.92 -7.34 6.23
N ALA A 300 4.82 -7.15 7.56
CA ALA A 300 5.97 -7.00 8.47
C ALA A 300 7.05 -8.09 8.36
N HIS A 301 6.68 -9.31 7.93
CA HIS A 301 7.63 -10.42 7.78
C HIS A 301 8.23 -10.54 6.38
N ALA A 302 7.77 -9.76 5.40
CA ALA A 302 8.45 -9.70 4.13
C ALA A 302 9.76 -8.91 4.23
N THR A 303 10.65 -9.10 3.26
CA THR A 303 11.85 -8.28 3.07
C THR A 303 11.76 -7.50 1.77
N GLY A 304 12.73 -6.61 1.52
CA GLY A 304 12.75 -5.77 0.32
C GLY A 304 11.66 -4.69 0.35
N THR A 305 11.24 -4.26 -0.84
CA THR A 305 10.27 -3.16 -1.01
C THR A 305 8.85 -3.64 -0.75
N LYS A 306 8.22 -3.13 0.30
CA LYS A 306 6.81 -3.40 0.61
C LYS A 306 6.00 -2.17 0.21
N TYR A 307 5.01 -2.37 -0.65
CA TYR A 307 4.24 -1.27 -1.22
C TYR A 307 2.72 -1.54 -1.16
N VAL A 308 1.96 -0.58 -0.65
CA VAL A 308 0.50 -0.62 -0.57
C VAL A 308 -0.08 0.69 -1.08
N GLU A 309 -1.02 0.62 -2.02
CA GLU A 309 -1.65 1.81 -2.63
C GLU A 309 -3.15 1.58 -2.87
N GLY A 310 -3.97 2.61 -2.70
CA GLY A 310 -5.36 2.59 -3.15
C GLY A 310 -6.27 1.62 -2.38
N CYS A 311 -5.81 1.13 -1.23
CA CYS A 311 -6.47 0.05 -0.49
C CYS A 311 -7.48 0.59 0.53
N THR A 312 -8.46 -0.25 0.88
CA THR A 312 -9.55 0.07 1.81
C THR A 312 -9.66 -1.01 2.86
N VAL A 313 -9.60 -0.64 4.15
CA VAL A 313 -9.78 -1.60 5.25
C VAL A 313 -10.98 -1.21 6.13
N ILE A 314 -11.92 -2.13 6.32
CA ILE A 314 -13.21 -1.85 6.99
C ILE A 314 -13.47 -2.90 8.05
N GLY A 315 -13.75 -2.50 9.29
CA GLY A 315 -14.14 -3.41 10.35
C GLY A 315 -13.09 -4.49 10.63
N CYS A 316 -11.80 -4.17 10.52
CA CYS A 316 -10.74 -5.10 10.89
C CYS A 316 -10.26 -4.82 12.33
N GLU A 317 -9.79 -5.84 13.03
CA GLU A 317 -9.17 -5.65 14.37
C GLU A 317 -7.84 -4.87 14.31
N ASN A 318 -7.30 -4.68 13.09
CA ASN A 318 -6.10 -3.92 12.80
C ASN A 318 -6.03 -3.62 11.28
N GLY A 319 -5.76 -2.38 10.90
CA GLY A 319 -5.67 -1.96 9.50
C GLY A 319 -4.36 -2.37 8.82
N TYR A 320 -3.38 -1.47 8.83
CA TYR A 320 -2.09 -1.62 8.14
C TYR A 320 -0.92 -1.88 9.10
N SER A 321 -0.16 -2.94 8.81
CA SER A 321 1.01 -3.37 9.60
C SER A 321 2.10 -3.98 8.70
N ILE A 322 2.81 -3.15 7.94
CA ILE A 322 3.84 -3.62 6.99
C ILE A 322 5.27 -3.59 7.53
N GLY A 323 5.49 -3.00 8.71
CA GLY A 323 6.76 -2.97 9.45
C GLY A 323 7.85 -2.07 8.84
N SER A 324 7.91 -1.98 7.52
CA SER A 324 8.73 -1.03 6.75
C SER A 324 8.12 -0.85 5.36
N GLY A 325 8.55 0.16 4.60
CA GLY A 325 8.03 0.43 3.25
C GLY A 325 6.92 1.47 3.24
N THR A 326 6.05 1.43 2.23
CA THR A 326 5.14 2.54 1.94
C THR A 326 3.68 2.10 1.88
N VAL A 327 2.80 2.86 2.54
CA VAL A 327 1.33 2.81 2.40
C VAL A 327 0.83 4.19 2.00
N VAL A 328 0.18 4.34 0.85
CA VAL A 328 -0.33 5.64 0.35
C VAL A 328 -1.71 5.48 -0.29
N ASP A 329 -2.43 6.59 -0.44
CA ASP A 329 -3.77 6.64 -1.06
C ASP A 329 -4.71 5.56 -0.51
N SER A 330 -4.57 5.25 0.77
CA SER A 330 -5.21 4.11 1.41
C SER A 330 -6.03 4.58 2.60
N GLY A 331 -7.14 3.91 2.87
CA GLY A 331 -8.07 4.31 3.93
C GLY A 331 -8.47 3.14 4.81
N ALA A 332 -8.67 3.41 6.10
CA ALA A 332 -9.19 2.43 7.04
C ALA A 332 -10.10 3.07 8.09
N ASP A 333 -11.12 2.33 8.55
CA ASP A 333 -11.90 2.74 9.72
C ASP A 333 -11.31 2.19 11.03
N ALA A 334 -11.65 2.84 12.15
CA ALA A 334 -11.15 2.49 13.48
C ALA A 334 -12.22 1.83 14.36
N ILE A 335 -13.26 1.22 13.76
CA ILE A 335 -14.45 0.80 14.52
C ILE A 335 -14.19 -0.38 15.45
N TYR A 336 -13.24 -1.26 15.13
CA TYR A 336 -12.93 -2.47 15.91
C TYR A 336 -11.47 -2.57 16.37
N GLY A 337 -10.59 -1.79 15.76
CA GLY A 337 -9.17 -1.72 16.11
C GLY A 337 -8.48 -0.56 15.39
N PRO A 338 -7.17 -0.40 15.57
CA PRO A 338 -6.45 0.73 14.98
C PRO A 338 -6.33 0.62 13.46
N VAL A 339 -6.38 1.76 12.76
CA VAL A 339 -6.14 1.88 11.30
C VAL A 339 -4.69 1.53 10.93
N PHE A 340 -3.77 1.80 11.85
CA PHE A 340 -2.35 1.59 11.69
C PHE A 340 -1.78 1.02 12.98
N LYS A 341 -0.93 0.01 12.84
CA LYS A 341 -0.19 -0.54 13.97
C LYS A 341 1.19 -1.03 13.54
N ASN A 342 2.24 -0.62 14.25
CA ASN A 342 3.52 -1.32 14.18
C ASN A 342 3.39 -2.74 14.74
N THR A 343 3.97 -3.72 14.03
CA THR A 343 3.89 -5.13 14.43
C THR A 343 4.87 -5.43 15.56
N TYR A 344 6.05 -4.82 15.51
CA TYR A 344 7.14 -5.01 16.45
C TYR A 344 7.80 -3.68 16.80
N GLY A 345 8.38 -3.59 18.00
CA GLY A 345 9.20 -2.43 18.39
C GLY A 345 10.52 -2.31 17.60
N SER A 346 10.86 -3.28 16.76
CA SER A 346 12.02 -3.23 15.85
C SER A 346 11.63 -2.80 14.42
N ASP A 347 10.37 -2.45 14.19
CA ASP A 347 9.92 -1.95 12.90
C ASP A 347 10.66 -0.63 12.59
N ASN A 348 11.17 -0.47 11.38
CA ASN A 348 12.02 0.67 11.01
C ASN A 348 11.76 1.10 9.55
N GLY A 349 11.63 2.40 9.30
CA GLY A 349 11.51 2.92 7.93
C GLY A 349 10.13 2.74 7.31
N TYR A 350 9.07 3.05 8.04
CA TYR A 350 7.68 3.01 7.56
C TYR A 350 7.26 4.42 7.11
N ILE A 351 6.83 4.55 5.86
CA ILE A 351 6.20 5.75 5.29
C ILE A 351 4.70 5.48 5.09
N ALA A 352 3.83 6.31 5.66
CA ALA A 352 2.38 6.15 5.55
C ALA A 352 1.67 7.46 5.23
N ASP A 353 0.67 7.42 4.34
CA ASP A 353 -0.40 8.41 4.22
C ASP A 353 -1.75 7.67 4.21
N ILE A 354 -2.45 7.72 5.35
CA ILE A 354 -3.67 6.95 5.62
C ILE A 354 -4.84 7.89 5.90
N THR A 355 -5.94 7.69 5.16
CA THR A 355 -7.23 8.32 5.44
C THR A 355 -8.01 7.51 6.48
N VAL A 356 -8.30 8.10 7.63
CA VAL A 356 -9.23 7.53 8.62
C VAL A 356 -10.65 7.70 8.10
N LEU A 357 -11.32 6.58 7.83
CA LEU A 357 -12.65 6.56 7.24
C LEU A 357 -13.72 6.75 8.32
N PRO A 358 -14.85 7.41 7.98
CA PRO A 358 -16.02 7.44 8.85
C PRO A 358 -16.41 6.04 9.33
N PRO A 359 -16.92 5.91 10.56
CA PRO A 359 -17.28 4.62 11.11
C PRO A 359 -18.30 3.91 10.23
N SER A 360 -17.97 2.72 9.72
CA SER A 360 -18.90 1.92 8.90
C SER A 360 -20.03 1.29 9.72
N ASP A 361 -19.83 1.21 11.05
CA ASP A 361 -20.77 0.77 12.07
C ASP A 361 -20.43 1.48 13.39
N ALA A 362 -21.24 1.28 14.44
CA ALA A 362 -20.94 1.84 15.76
C ALA A 362 -19.56 1.41 16.27
N TYR A 363 -18.82 2.34 16.88
CA TYR A 363 -17.52 2.04 17.49
C TYR A 363 -17.66 0.96 18.56
N TYR A 364 -16.85 -0.08 18.40
CA TYR A 364 -16.70 -1.20 19.33
C TYR A 364 -15.21 -1.61 19.39
N ASN A 365 -14.36 -0.59 19.50
CA ASN A 365 -12.91 -0.71 19.51
C ASN A 365 -12.41 -0.73 20.95
N GLY A 366 -12.22 -1.94 21.49
CA GLY A 366 -11.67 -2.14 22.84
C GLY A 366 -10.16 -1.88 22.97
N HIS A 367 -9.47 -1.48 21.89
CA HIS A 367 -8.04 -1.18 21.93
C HIS A 367 -7.75 0.25 22.38
N ASP A 368 -8.76 1.13 22.42
CA ASP A 368 -8.64 2.55 22.73
C ASP A 368 -7.63 3.31 21.83
N ALA A 369 -7.36 2.77 20.64
CA ALA A 369 -6.37 3.30 19.71
C ALA A 369 -6.97 3.46 18.31
N MET A 370 -6.79 4.65 17.74
CA MET A 370 -6.94 4.88 16.31
C MET A 370 -5.67 4.45 15.58
N ALA A 371 -4.50 4.78 16.11
CA ALA A 371 -3.20 4.30 15.61
C ALA A 371 -2.29 3.94 16.78
N TYR A 372 -1.46 2.93 16.60
CA TYR A 372 -0.44 2.53 17.58
C TYR A 372 0.95 2.51 16.94
N ILE A 373 1.79 3.43 17.38
CA ILE A 373 3.07 3.79 16.78
C ILE A 373 4.18 3.38 17.74
N GLY A 374 5.17 2.66 17.20
CA GLY A 374 6.40 2.27 17.89
C GLY A 374 7.46 1.93 16.86
N GLY A 375 8.67 1.60 17.30
CA GLY A 375 9.80 1.41 16.38
C GLY A 375 10.49 2.73 16.06
N GLU A 376 11.12 2.81 14.89
CA GLU A 376 12.05 3.92 14.61
C GLU A 376 12.01 4.41 13.16
N ASN A 377 12.43 5.65 12.91
CA ASN A 377 12.60 6.22 11.56
C ASN A 377 11.31 6.12 10.73
N HIS A 378 10.17 6.57 11.26
CA HIS A 378 8.89 6.53 10.54
C HIS A 378 8.45 7.93 10.08
N ASP A 379 7.77 8.01 8.94
CA ASP A 379 7.07 9.21 8.46
C ASP A 379 5.60 8.87 8.22
N LEU A 380 4.75 9.28 9.15
CA LEU A 380 3.36 8.84 9.23
C LEU A 380 2.43 10.03 9.07
N THR A 381 1.55 9.99 8.08
CA THR A 381 0.51 10.99 7.83
C THR A 381 -0.86 10.36 8.03
N PHE A 382 -1.69 10.99 8.85
CA PHE A 382 -3.08 10.61 9.08
C PHE A 382 -4.01 11.75 8.68
N ARG A 383 -5.04 11.44 7.89
CA ARG A 383 -6.03 12.41 7.39
C ARG A 383 -7.44 11.96 7.76
N SER A 384 -8.36 12.88 8.02
CA SER A 384 -9.75 12.52 8.32
C SER A 384 -10.70 13.66 8.00
N ASP A 385 -11.91 13.32 7.58
CA ASP A 385 -13.05 14.23 7.49
C ASP A 385 -14.04 14.09 8.63
N ILE A 386 -13.75 13.20 9.59
CA ILE A 386 -14.64 12.93 10.72
C ILE A 386 -14.67 14.17 11.63
N PRO A 387 -15.86 14.76 11.87
CA PRO A 387 -16.02 15.86 12.81
C PRO A 387 -15.54 15.48 14.22
N ALA A 388 -14.97 16.43 14.95
CA ALA A 388 -14.43 16.18 16.29
C ALA A 388 -15.49 15.66 17.27
N ASP A 389 -16.75 16.05 17.12
CA ASP A 389 -17.88 15.61 17.96
C ASP A 389 -18.39 14.19 17.63
N GLU A 390 -17.95 13.61 16.51
CA GLU A 390 -18.23 12.21 16.14
C GLU A 390 -17.13 11.23 16.59
N ILE A 391 -16.00 11.75 17.09
CA ILE A 391 -14.88 10.92 17.55
C ILE A 391 -15.12 10.46 19.00
N PRO A 392 -15.08 9.15 19.29
CA PRO A 392 -15.13 8.65 20.65
C PRO A 392 -13.96 9.18 21.49
N SER A 393 -14.25 9.65 22.69
CA SER A 393 -13.25 10.26 23.58
C SER A 393 -12.11 9.33 24.00
N ASN A 394 -12.27 8.01 23.84
CA ASN A 394 -11.26 7.02 24.19
C ASN A 394 -10.25 6.73 23.07
N LEU A 395 -10.55 7.07 21.80
CA LEU A 395 -9.66 6.78 20.67
C LEU A 395 -8.61 7.86 20.48
N LYS A 396 -7.34 7.45 20.36
CA LYS A 396 -6.19 8.34 20.15
C LYS A 396 -5.16 7.75 19.20
N ILE A 397 -4.29 8.61 18.68
CA ILE A 397 -2.99 8.22 18.15
C ILE A 397 -2.07 7.99 19.34
N MET A 398 -1.66 6.75 19.55
CA MET A 398 -0.75 6.35 20.63
C MET A 398 0.66 6.22 20.07
N VAL A 399 1.58 7.07 20.53
CA VAL A 399 3.02 6.94 20.27
C VAL A 399 3.66 6.34 21.51
N SER A 400 4.13 5.11 21.37
CA SER A 400 4.50 4.20 22.48
C SER A 400 3.31 3.88 23.41
N GLY A 401 3.58 3.20 24.53
CA GLY A 401 2.59 2.92 25.58
C GLY A 401 1.90 1.56 25.49
N ASP A 402 1.01 1.30 26.46
CA ASP A 402 0.31 0.01 26.58
C ASP A 402 -0.93 -0.06 25.67
N LEU A 403 -0.82 -0.85 24.61
CA LEU A 403 -1.93 -1.21 23.73
C LEU A 403 -2.94 -2.08 24.48
N GLN A 404 -4.19 -1.62 24.60
CA GLN A 404 -5.27 -2.34 25.29
C GLN A 404 -5.89 -3.49 24.46
N GLY A 405 -5.13 -4.09 23.54
CA GLY A 405 -5.63 -5.11 22.63
C GLY A 405 -5.69 -6.50 23.26
N LEU A 406 -6.73 -7.29 22.94
CA LEU A 406 -6.94 -8.66 23.45
C LEU A 406 -5.64 -9.51 23.48
N ARG A 407 -4.84 -9.48 22.43
CA ARG A 407 -3.65 -10.33 22.33
C ARG A 407 -2.54 -9.97 23.32
N VAL A 408 -2.60 -8.81 23.95
CA VAL A 408 -1.55 -8.28 24.82
C VAL A 408 -2.01 -7.92 26.25
N LEU A 409 -3.31 -8.00 26.52
CA LEU A 409 -3.87 -7.77 27.86
C LEU A 409 -3.25 -8.70 28.92
N ASN A 410 -3.27 -8.22 30.17
CA ASN A 410 -2.79 -8.95 31.35
C ASN A 410 -1.33 -9.45 31.21
N GLY A 411 -0.50 -8.73 30.46
CA GLY A 411 0.91 -9.08 30.22
C GLY A 411 1.12 -10.23 29.24
N SER A 412 0.07 -10.69 28.53
CA SER A 412 0.23 -11.67 27.46
C SER A 412 1.01 -11.07 26.29
N ASN A 413 1.76 -11.90 25.55
CA ASN A 413 2.58 -11.47 24.40
C ASN A 413 3.31 -10.13 24.61
N ALA A 414 3.92 -9.92 25.78
CA ALA A 414 4.49 -8.63 26.18
C ALA A 414 5.51 -8.05 25.17
N SER A 415 6.16 -8.89 24.36
CA SER A 415 7.03 -8.45 23.27
C SER A 415 6.32 -7.79 22.09
N GLN A 416 4.98 -7.78 22.07
CA GLN A 416 4.12 -7.16 21.06
C GLN A 416 3.37 -5.93 21.60
N ASN A 417 3.83 -5.39 22.73
CA ASN A 417 3.22 -4.28 23.43
C ASN A 417 4.28 -3.35 24.04
N ASN A 418 3.89 -2.12 24.43
CA ASN A 418 4.74 -1.09 25.03
C ASN A 418 6.06 -0.88 24.28
N PHE A 419 5.94 -0.56 22.99
CA PHE A 419 7.09 -0.30 22.14
C PHE A 419 7.68 1.06 22.47
N SER A 420 9.01 1.17 22.42
CA SER A 420 9.68 2.46 22.32
C SER A 420 9.44 3.06 20.94
N SER A 421 9.52 4.38 20.86
CA SER A 421 9.43 5.16 19.62
C SER A 421 10.64 6.09 19.55
N ASP A 422 11.39 6.07 18.45
CA ASP A 422 12.55 6.96 18.23
C ASP A 422 12.63 7.47 16.79
N ASP A 423 12.95 8.75 16.61
CA ASP A 423 13.10 9.39 15.28
C ASP A 423 11.86 9.19 14.38
N ILE A 424 10.70 9.63 14.87
CA ILE A 424 9.42 9.45 14.18
C ILE A 424 8.79 10.80 13.87
N VAL A 425 8.31 10.97 12.64
CA VAL A 425 7.48 12.09 12.23
C VAL A 425 6.03 11.64 12.15
N VAL A 426 5.14 12.32 12.88
CA VAL A 426 3.68 12.12 12.84
C VAL A 426 3.02 13.40 12.35
N LYS A 427 2.50 13.38 11.13
CA LYS A 427 1.66 14.42 10.54
C LYS A 427 0.18 14.09 10.81
N ASN A 428 -0.38 14.67 11.87
CA ASN A 428 -1.77 14.46 12.25
C ASN A 428 -2.68 15.56 11.68
N PHE A 429 -3.34 15.24 10.58
CA PHE A 429 -4.38 16.07 9.94
C PHE A 429 -5.78 15.50 10.24
N THR A 430 -5.96 14.97 11.44
CA THR A 430 -7.23 14.45 11.95
C THR A 430 -7.62 15.17 13.23
N ASN A 431 -8.87 15.00 13.66
CA ASN A 431 -9.34 15.47 14.96
C ASN A 431 -9.06 14.48 16.12
N PHE A 432 -8.33 13.37 15.87
CA PHE A 432 -7.97 12.43 16.93
C PHE A 432 -6.82 13.00 17.78
N PRO A 433 -6.89 12.87 19.13
CA PRO A 433 -5.81 13.31 20.00
C PRO A 433 -4.54 12.48 19.79
N VAL A 434 -3.38 13.11 20.02
CA VAL A 434 -2.07 12.44 20.00
C VAL A 434 -1.55 12.33 21.43
N ILE A 435 -1.16 11.13 21.84
CA ILE A 435 -0.52 10.89 23.13
C ILE A 435 0.85 10.27 22.89
N MET A 436 1.89 11.04 23.19
CA MET A 436 3.27 10.58 23.27
C MET A 436 3.54 10.11 24.70
N HIS A 437 3.77 8.80 24.85
CA HIS A 437 4.05 8.17 26.14
C HIS A 437 5.53 8.34 26.55
N THR A 438 5.87 7.96 27.77
CA THR A 438 7.22 8.14 28.33
C THR A 438 8.33 7.42 27.57
N ASP A 439 7.99 6.38 26.81
CA ASP A 439 8.93 5.63 25.97
C ASP A 439 9.02 6.21 24.53
N SER A 440 8.60 7.45 24.33
CA SER A 440 8.82 8.19 23.07
C SER A 440 10.01 9.13 23.22
N ASP A 441 10.92 9.05 22.26
CA ASP A 441 12.09 9.91 22.14
C ASP A 441 12.18 10.47 20.71
N ASN A 442 12.65 11.70 20.54
CA ASN A 442 12.89 12.31 19.23
C ASN A 442 11.69 12.18 18.25
N VAL A 443 10.47 12.35 18.76
CA VAL A 443 9.24 12.33 17.95
C VAL A 443 8.85 13.75 17.56
N THR A 444 8.67 13.98 16.27
CA THR A 444 8.13 15.24 15.74
C THR A 444 6.67 15.05 15.37
N VAL A 445 5.76 15.77 16.04
CA VAL A 445 4.35 15.83 15.68
C VAL A 445 4.07 17.13 14.94
N ILE A 446 3.52 17.03 13.74
CA ILE A 446 3.04 18.14 12.93
C ILE A 446 1.51 18.04 12.89
N ALA A 447 0.78 19.02 13.39
CA ALA A 447 -0.68 18.94 13.48
C ALA A 447 -1.38 20.26 13.15
N CYS A 448 -2.61 20.16 12.65
CA CYS A 448 -3.48 21.34 12.43
C CYS A 448 -4.02 21.89 13.76
N ASP A 449 -4.25 21.00 14.73
CA ASP A 449 -4.68 21.32 16.10
C ASP A 449 -3.67 20.74 17.10
N THR A 450 -3.01 21.61 17.84
CA THR A 450 -2.02 21.23 18.86
C THR A 450 -2.62 21.13 20.27
N ASP A 451 -3.85 21.58 20.50
CA ASP A 451 -4.47 21.59 21.82
C ASP A 451 -4.80 20.17 22.32
N ASN A 452 -4.95 19.23 21.38
CA ASN A 452 -5.25 17.81 21.63
C ASN A 452 -4.00 16.92 21.61
N ILE A 453 -2.82 17.47 21.91
CA ILE A 453 -1.56 16.74 21.97
C ILE A 453 -1.06 16.69 23.42
N THR A 454 -0.81 15.48 23.90
CA THR A 454 -0.14 15.24 25.20
C THR A 454 1.24 14.67 24.97
N ASP A 455 2.26 15.35 25.49
CA ASP A 455 3.65 14.90 25.42
C ASP A 455 4.18 14.53 26.80
N ASN A 456 4.55 13.26 26.98
CA ASN A 456 5.20 12.74 28.18
C ASN A 456 6.59 12.15 27.90
N GLY A 457 7.08 12.26 26.66
CA GLY A 457 8.35 11.67 26.23
C GLY A 457 9.54 12.62 26.41
N THR A 458 10.62 12.33 25.70
CA THR A 458 11.85 13.12 25.70
C THR A 458 12.21 13.59 24.30
N ASN A 459 12.83 14.76 24.17
CA ASN A 459 13.29 15.32 22.88
C ASN A 459 12.21 15.39 21.78
N ASN A 460 10.94 15.33 22.15
CA ASN A 460 9.83 15.43 21.23
C ASN A 460 9.60 16.90 20.85
N THR A 461 9.09 17.12 19.65
CA THR A 461 8.75 18.45 19.14
C THR A 461 7.33 18.45 18.60
N VAL A 462 6.53 19.43 19.01
CA VAL A 462 5.20 19.66 18.45
C VAL A 462 5.24 20.93 17.62
N THR A 463 4.86 20.81 16.35
CA THR A 463 4.79 21.91 15.39
C THR A 463 3.35 22.07 14.92
N ALA A 464 2.81 23.27 15.04
CA ALA A 464 1.54 23.60 14.41
C ALA A 464 1.77 23.84 12.91
N LEU A 465 1.00 23.16 12.06
CA LEU A 465 0.95 23.45 10.63
C LEU A 465 -0.35 24.19 10.31
N ASN A 466 -0.25 25.24 9.51
CA ASN A 466 -1.42 25.78 8.84
C ASN A 466 -1.74 24.86 7.65
N CYS A 467 -2.69 23.94 7.81
CA CYS A 467 -2.97 22.84 6.88
C CYS A 467 -3.59 23.26 5.52
N ASP A 468 -3.21 24.43 5.03
CA ASP A 468 -3.75 25.15 3.87
C ASP A 468 -2.66 25.57 2.78
N SER A 469 -1.44 24.94 2.54
CA SER A 469 -0.25 25.41 1.63
C SER A 469 0.59 24.40 0.66
N ASP A 470 1.43 24.79 -0.39
CA ASP A 470 2.19 23.96 -1.48
C ASP A 470 3.68 24.50 -1.98
N ASN A 471 4.59 23.74 -2.73
CA ASN A 471 5.93 24.01 -3.56
C ASN A 471 6.07 24.68 -5.03
N LEU A 472 6.55 25.94 -5.18
CA LEU A 472 6.68 26.82 -6.36
C LEU A 472 7.86 26.59 -7.36
N ALA A 473 8.94 25.88 -7.03
CA ALA A 473 10.20 25.91 -7.80
C ALA A 473 10.19 25.20 -9.16
N LEU A 474 9.29 24.23 -9.33
CA LEU A 474 9.24 23.29 -10.47
C LEU A 474 9.00 23.97 -11.83
N VAL A 475 8.34 25.12 -11.84
CA VAL A 475 7.99 25.89 -13.05
C VAL A 475 8.90 27.11 -13.27
N GLY A 476 9.89 27.32 -12.39
CA GLY A 476 10.84 28.42 -12.49
C GLY A 476 11.96 28.20 -13.52
N THR A 477 12.60 29.28 -13.96
CA THR A 477 13.76 29.22 -14.88
C THR A 477 15.07 29.16 -14.10
N ALA A 478 15.72 27.99 -14.13
CA ALA A 478 17.02 27.78 -13.51
C ALA A 478 18.20 28.28 -14.37
N SER A 479 19.21 28.85 -13.72
CA SER A 479 20.50 29.20 -14.34
C SER A 479 21.61 28.97 -13.32
N GLN A 480 22.83 28.76 -13.82
CA GLN A 480 24.02 28.63 -12.99
C GLN A 480 25.19 29.37 -13.62
N SER A 481 26.21 29.67 -12.81
CA SER A 481 27.39 30.46 -13.21
C SER A 481 28.21 29.82 -14.32
N SER A 482 28.36 28.48 -14.33
CA SER A 482 29.04 27.70 -15.37
C SER A 482 28.50 26.27 -15.41
N THR A 483 28.75 25.52 -16.48
CA THR A 483 28.28 24.12 -16.62
C THR A 483 29.43 23.21 -17.00
N ALA A 484 29.62 22.14 -16.24
CA ALA A 484 30.59 21.09 -16.53
C ALA A 484 29.94 19.69 -16.50
N TYR A 485 30.58 18.72 -17.15
CA TYR A 485 30.20 17.30 -17.12
C TYR A 485 28.74 16.99 -17.49
N GLY A 486 28.07 17.90 -18.21
CA GLY A 486 26.66 17.76 -18.57
C GLY A 486 25.66 18.02 -17.43
N GLY A 487 26.10 18.53 -16.26
CA GLY A 487 25.25 18.88 -15.13
C GLY A 487 24.54 20.23 -15.31
N ALA A 488 23.63 20.31 -16.27
CA ALA A 488 22.86 21.52 -16.57
C ALA A 488 22.03 22.01 -15.35
N PRO A 489 21.78 23.32 -15.21
CA PRO A 489 21.12 23.89 -14.03
C PRO A 489 19.68 23.41 -13.82
N SER A 490 18.96 23.04 -14.88
CA SER A 490 17.56 22.59 -14.79
C SER A 490 17.36 21.30 -14.00
N ARG A 491 18.44 20.56 -13.69
CA ARG A 491 18.36 19.31 -12.92
C ARG A 491 18.01 19.52 -11.45
N ALA A 492 18.18 20.72 -10.90
CA ALA A 492 17.91 21.00 -9.48
C ALA A 492 16.55 21.67 -9.23
N ASN A 493 15.65 21.67 -10.21
CA ASN A 493 14.25 22.05 -10.03
C ASN A 493 13.33 21.24 -10.94
N ASP A 494 13.71 20.00 -11.25
CA ASP A 494 12.97 19.10 -12.15
C ASP A 494 12.07 18.10 -11.38
N GLY A 495 12.03 18.19 -10.05
CA GLY A 495 11.25 17.33 -9.17
C GLY A 495 11.91 16.00 -8.83
N ASN A 496 13.11 15.73 -9.35
CA ASN A 496 13.86 14.51 -9.05
C ASN A 496 14.86 14.74 -7.92
N THR A 497 14.53 14.24 -6.73
CA THR A 497 15.37 14.38 -5.52
C THR A 497 16.54 13.39 -5.46
N ASP A 498 16.83 12.63 -6.51
CA ASP A 498 17.90 11.62 -6.52
C ASP A 498 19.29 12.27 -6.56
N GLY A 499 20.01 12.20 -5.44
CA GLY A 499 21.36 12.76 -5.34
C GLY A 499 22.45 12.01 -6.12
N ASN A 500 22.18 10.90 -6.81
CA ASN A 500 23.19 10.16 -7.56
C ASN A 500 23.47 10.80 -8.93
N PHE A 501 24.65 11.43 -9.09
CA PHE A 501 25.04 12.11 -10.33
C PHE A 501 24.98 11.24 -11.59
N ASN A 502 25.24 9.93 -11.49
CA ASN A 502 25.22 9.03 -12.65
C ASN A 502 23.80 8.79 -13.19
N ASN A 503 22.77 9.12 -12.41
CA ASN A 503 21.37 9.01 -12.80
C ASN A 503 20.89 10.28 -13.53
N ASN A 504 21.79 11.21 -13.85
CA ASN A 504 21.52 12.47 -14.55
C ASN A 504 20.56 13.44 -13.82
N SER A 505 20.43 13.32 -12.50
CA SER A 505 19.54 14.14 -11.66
C SER A 505 20.24 15.29 -10.93
N VAL A 506 21.56 15.47 -11.12
CA VAL A 506 22.36 16.41 -10.31
C VAL A 506 23.03 17.45 -11.20
N THR A 507 22.98 18.72 -10.78
CA THR A 507 23.66 19.86 -11.43
C THR A 507 25.17 19.83 -11.19
N HIS A 508 25.96 20.54 -12.00
CA HIS A 508 27.40 20.64 -11.79
C HIS A 508 28.00 21.89 -12.46
N THR A 509 28.55 22.79 -11.66
CA THR A 509 29.36 23.92 -12.14
C THR A 509 30.79 23.50 -12.49
N ASP A 510 31.55 24.32 -13.20
CA ASP A 510 32.99 24.10 -13.40
C ASP A 510 33.71 24.16 -12.03
N PRO A 511 34.53 23.17 -11.66
CA PRO A 511 35.30 23.21 -10.41
C PRO A 511 36.26 24.40 -10.28
N SER A 512 36.55 25.12 -11.36
CA SER A 512 37.38 26.34 -11.36
C SER A 512 36.58 27.65 -11.25
N ASP A 513 35.26 27.55 -11.14
CA ASP A 513 34.35 28.69 -11.04
C ASP A 513 34.39 29.32 -9.64
N VAL A 514 34.71 30.61 -9.59
CA VAL A 514 34.87 31.37 -8.34
C VAL A 514 33.53 32.02 -8.00
N GLY A 515 33.01 31.77 -6.80
CA GLY A 515 31.68 32.21 -6.39
C GLY A 515 30.57 31.49 -7.16
N ALA A 516 30.75 30.19 -7.41
CA ALA A 516 29.79 29.38 -8.16
C ALA A 516 28.38 29.50 -7.57
N TRP A 517 27.37 29.69 -8.43
CA TRP A 517 25.99 29.87 -7.99
C TRP A 517 25.01 29.13 -8.89
N TRP A 518 23.88 28.79 -8.29
CA TRP A 518 22.67 28.32 -8.94
C TRP A 518 21.51 29.21 -8.51
N LYS A 519 20.58 29.51 -9.39
CA LYS A 519 19.34 30.22 -9.01
C LYS A 519 18.17 29.76 -9.86
N VAL A 520 16.98 29.88 -9.28
CA VAL A 520 15.69 29.74 -9.97
C VAL A 520 14.92 31.05 -9.88
N ARG A 521 14.43 31.53 -11.02
CA ARG A 521 13.43 32.60 -11.07
C ARG A 521 12.04 31.97 -11.19
N LEU A 522 11.19 32.17 -10.20
CA LEU A 522 9.80 31.71 -10.14
C LEU A 522 8.92 32.43 -11.17
N ALA A 523 7.71 31.93 -11.39
CA ALA A 523 6.79 32.47 -12.40
C ALA A 523 6.15 33.82 -12.02
N SER A 524 6.16 34.17 -10.73
CA SER A 524 5.65 35.40 -10.15
C SER A 524 6.35 35.66 -8.81
N GLU A 525 6.05 36.79 -8.19
CA GLU A 525 6.47 37.07 -6.83
C GLU A 525 5.50 36.40 -5.84
N TYR A 526 6.02 35.67 -4.86
CA TYR A 526 5.27 34.85 -3.91
C TYR A 526 5.74 35.12 -2.48
N ALA A 527 4.91 34.86 -1.47
CA ALA A 527 5.36 34.87 -0.08
C ALA A 527 6.09 33.55 0.21
N ILE A 528 7.42 33.52 0.24
CA ILE A 528 8.16 32.25 0.33
C ILE A 528 8.14 31.71 1.77
N GLY A 529 7.58 30.52 1.95
CA GLY A 529 7.58 29.73 3.18
C GLY A 529 8.81 28.83 3.22
N ASP A 530 8.62 27.52 3.12
CA ASP A 530 9.74 26.58 3.19
C ASP A 530 10.55 26.52 1.89
N ILE A 531 11.87 26.48 1.99
CA ILE A 531 12.79 26.14 0.89
C ILE A 531 13.51 24.85 1.28
N ILE A 532 13.35 23.79 0.50
CA ILE A 532 14.00 22.49 0.75
C ILE A 532 15.12 22.28 -0.26
N VAL A 533 16.35 22.09 0.20
CA VAL A 533 17.55 21.90 -0.64
C VAL A 533 18.04 20.46 -0.50
N TYR A 534 18.01 19.70 -1.59
CA TYR A 534 18.55 18.34 -1.69
C TYR A 534 19.96 18.36 -2.28
N ASN A 535 20.90 17.70 -1.60
CA ASN A 535 22.32 17.62 -1.94
C ASN A 535 22.63 16.40 -2.83
N ARG A 536 23.78 16.44 -3.49
CA ARG A 536 24.37 15.27 -4.17
C ARG A 536 24.74 14.19 -3.15
N THR A 537 24.33 12.94 -3.42
CA THR A 537 24.64 11.77 -2.60
C THR A 537 25.76 10.92 -3.22
N GLY A 538 26.27 9.95 -2.46
CA GLY A 538 27.35 9.04 -2.87
C GLY A 538 28.51 9.03 -1.88
N LYS A 539 29.74 9.20 -2.37
CA LYS A 539 30.93 9.27 -1.51
C LYS A 539 30.93 10.56 -0.68
N GLN A 540 31.49 10.51 0.52
CA GLN A 540 31.54 11.64 1.45
C GLN A 540 32.08 12.93 0.81
N SER A 541 33.18 12.85 0.06
CA SER A 541 33.78 14.00 -0.63
C SER A 541 32.93 14.62 -1.74
N TYR A 542 31.79 14.02 -2.11
CA TYR A 542 30.79 14.62 -2.99
C TYR A 542 29.73 15.38 -2.19
N ILE A 543 29.29 14.79 -1.08
CA ILE A 543 28.34 15.39 -0.13
C ILE A 543 28.94 16.66 0.48
N ASP A 544 30.20 16.59 0.91
CA ASP A 544 30.94 17.67 1.59
C ASP A 544 31.08 18.95 0.74
N ARG A 545 30.86 18.87 -0.58
CA ARG A 545 30.97 20.04 -1.47
C ARG A 545 29.91 21.10 -1.17
N LEU A 546 28.78 20.72 -0.58
CA LEU A 546 27.72 21.66 -0.16
C LEU A 546 27.82 22.00 1.34
N ALA A 547 29.01 21.90 1.96
CA ALA A 547 29.18 22.21 3.39
C ALA A 547 29.15 23.72 3.71
N ASN A 548 29.46 24.58 2.74
CA ASN A 548 29.60 26.02 2.93
C ASN A 548 28.83 26.77 1.84
N PHE A 549 27.55 27.06 2.08
CA PHE A 549 26.71 27.72 1.09
C PHE A 549 25.76 28.74 1.72
N ALA A 550 25.23 29.63 0.90
CA ALA A 550 24.19 30.57 1.29
C ALA A 550 22.98 30.48 0.37
N VAL A 551 21.79 30.63 0.94
CA VAL A 551 20.50 30.70 0.25
C VAL A 551 19.95 32.11 0.40
N TYR A 552 19.54 32.71 -0.71
CA TYR A 552 18.98 34.05 -0.79
C TYR A 552 17.62 34.01 -1.48
N VAL A 553 16.70 34.87 -1.05
CA VAL A 553 15.45 35.18 -1.75
C VAL A 553 15.52 36.64 -2.19
N TYR A 554 15.19 36.90 -3.46
CA TYR A 554 15.06 38.24 -4.02
C TYR A 554 13.64 38.45 -4.56
N ASN A 555 13.07 39.62 -4.33
CA ASN A 555 11.81 40.03 -4.93
C ASN A 555 11.98 40.42 -6.43
N ALA A 556 10.90 40.79 -7.12
CA ALA A 556 10.89 41.10 -8.55
C ALA A 556 11.73 42.34 -8.93
N ASP A 557 11.96 43.25 -7.97
CA ASP A 557 12.83 44.42 -8.13
C ASP A 557 14.32 44.08 -7.94
N GLY A 558 14.65 42.82 -7.59
CA GLY A 558 16.00 42.35 -7.32
C GLY A 558 16.52 42.72 -5.93
N ILE A 559 15.63 43.08 -5.00
CA ILE A 559 15.96 43.36 -3.61
C ILE A 559 15.99 42.06 -2.82
N GLU A 560 17.03 41.85 -2.03
CA GLU A 560 17.14 40.71 -1.12
C GLU A 560 16.11 40.83 0.01
N THR A 561 15.26 39.81 0.16
CA THR A 561 14.21 39.76 1.17
C THR A 561 14.46 38.69 2.22
N PHE A 562 15.35 37.73 1.94
CA PHE A 562 15.80 36.72 2.89
C PHE A 562 17.21 36.24 2.54
N ALA A 563 17.97 35.87 3.57
CA ALA A 563 19.27 35.21 3.43
C ALA A 563 19.52 34.25 4.60
N LYS A 564 20.12 33.09 4.30
CA LYS A 564 20.59 32.12 5.30
C LYS A 564 21.90 31.50 4.84
N THR A 565 22.85 31.37 5.76
CA THR A 565 24.19 30.83 5.51
C THR A 565 24.42 29.55 6.31
N PHE A 566 25.03 28.57 5.66
CA PHE A 566 25.47 27.29 6.21
C PHE A 566 27.01 27.24 6.19
N THR A 567 27.61 26.73 7.26
CA THR A 567 29.07 26.67 7.41
C THR A 567 29.48 25.34 8.02
N ASN A 568 30.34 24.61 7.33
CA ASN A 568 30.77 23.24 7.66
C ASN A 568 29.60 22.28 7.93
N ASP A 569 28.46 22.47 7.25
CA ASP A 569 27.24 21.71 7.42
C ASP A 569 26.71 21.31 6.04
N ALA A 570 27.03 20.08 5.61
CA ALA A 570 26.62 19.55 4.33
C ALA A 570 25.31 18.75 4.50
N PRO A 571 24.19 19.18 3.90
CA PRO A 571 22.92 18.46 4.00
C PRO A 571 23.06 17.03 3.46
N ASN A 572 22.54 16.03 4.18
CA ASN A 572 22.61 14.63 3.78
C ASN A 572 21.33 13.86 4.16
N PRO A 573 20.34 13.73 3.25
CA PRO A 573 20.35 14.22 1.87
C PRO A 573 19.89 15.68 1.72
N LEU A 574 19.20 16.28 2.69
CA LEU A 574 18.51 17.57 2.49
C LEU A 574 18.59 18.52 3.70
N ALA A 575 18.25 19.79 3.45
CA ALA A 575 18.01 20.82 4.47
C ALA A 575 16.70 21.56 4.17
N THR A 576 15.87 21.78 5.20
CA THR A 576 14.66 22.62 5.13
C THR A 576 14.94 24.00 5.71
N ILE A 577 14.49 25.04 5.01
CA ILE A 577 14.78 26.44 5.32
C ILE A 577 13.47 27.21 5.30
N ASP A 578 12.95 27.54 6.47
CA ASP A 578 11.83 28.47 6.58
C ASP A 578 12.30 29.90 6.22
N ALA A 579 11.74 30.46 5.14
CA ALA A 579 11.98 31.82 4.68
C ALA A 579 10.99 32.84 5.28
N GLY A 580 10.09 32.40 6.18
CA GLY A 580 9.26 33.26 7.02
C GLY A 580 8.23 34.10 6.25
N GLY A 581 7.78 33.64 5.08
CA GLY A 581 6.87 34.38 4.20
C GLY A 581 7.57 35.49 3.39
N ALA A 582 8.90 35.46 3.26
CA ALA A 582 9.65 36.48 2.55
C ALA A 582 9.18 36.62 1.10
N ILE A 583 8.78 37.82 0.70
CA ILE A 583 8.31 38.09 -0.66
C ILE A 583 9.44 37.87 -1.67
N GLY A 584 9.26 36.96 -2.61
CA GLY A 584 10.33 36.46 -3.47
C GLY A 584 9.88 36.00 -4.85
N GLU A 585 10.66 36.38 -5.86
CA GLU A 585 10.58 35.86 -7.24
C GLU A 585 11.82 35.02 -7.58
N THR A 586 12.98 35.27 -6.96
CA THR A 586 14.22 34.55 -7.27
C THR A 586 14.84 33.92 -6.03
N ILE A 587 15.08 32.61 -6.08
CA ILE A 587 15.81 31.88 -5.05
C ILE A 587 17.20 31.58 -5.60
N LYS A 588 18.25 31.95 -4.84
CA LYS A 588 19.64 31.80 -5.25
C LYS A 588 20.45 31.06 -4.20
N ILE A 589 21.19 30.05 -4.63
CA ILE A 589 22.13 29.28 -3.82
C ILE A 589 23.55 29.59 -4.30
N VAL A 590 24.42 29.95 -3.37
CA VAL A 590 25.80 30.38 -3.65
C VAL A 590 26.77 29.53 -2.84
N GLN A 591 27.77 28.99 -3.53
CA GLN A 591 28.93 28.33 -2.93
C GLN A 591 29.83 29.38 -2.25
N LEU A 592 30.27 29.10 -1.03
CA LEU A 592 31.17 29.99 -0.27
C LEU A 592 32.61 29.46 -0.24
N ASP A 593 32.86 28.26 -0.77
CA ASP A 593 34.19 27.71 -1.02
C ASP A 593 34.51 27.68 -2.53
N ASP A 594 35.37 28.60 -2.96
CA ASP A 594 35.79 28.75 -4.36
C ASP A 594 36.63 27.58 -4.91
N SER A 595 36.93 26.57 -4.09
CA SER A 595 37.73 25.41 -4.49
C SER A 595 36.91 24.19 -4.94
N VAL A 596 35.58 24.26 -4.86
CA VAL A 596 34.68 23.14 -5.16
C VAL A 596 33.51 23.55 -6.06
N ALA A 597 33.06 22.61 -6.89
CA ALA A 597 31.87 22.81 -7.71
C ALA A 597 30.60 22.80 -6.85
N LEU A 598 29.61 23.61 -7.23
CA LEU A 598 28.25 23.51 -6.72
C LEU A 598 27.53 22.35 -7.43
N SER A 599 26.90 21.48 -6.65
CA SER A 599 26.13 20.34 -7.16
C SER A 599 24.90 20.15 -6.28
N LEU A 600 23.72 20.27 -6.88
CA LEU A 600 22.43 20.18 -6.21
C LEU A 600 21.61 19.09 -6.89
N ALA A 601 20.89 18.31 -6.08
CA ALA A 601 19.95 17.30 -6.58
C ALA A 601 18.59 17.94 -6.86
N GLU A 602 18.05 18.73 -5.92
CA GLU A 602 16.76 19.41 -6.09
C GLU A 602 16.66 20.62 -5.14
N VAL A 603 15.91 21.64 -5.53
CA VAL A 603 15.53 22.79 -4.69
C VAL A 603 14.03 23.00 -4.82
N GLN A 604 13.30 22.78 -3.72
CA GLN A 604 11.86 23.03 -3.60
C GLN A 604 11.65 24.34 -2.85
N VAL A 605 10.62 25.10 -3.21
CA VAL A 605 10.32 26.43 -2.67
C VAL A 605 8.83 26.51 -2.44
N PHE A 606 8.33 26.24 -1.26
CA PHE A 606 6.93 26.37 -0.91
C PHE A 606 6.60 27.84 -0.74
N GLU A 607 5.51 28.28 -1.37
CA GLU A 607 4.90 29.51 -0.90
C GLU A 607 4.47 29.20 0.55
N SER A 608 4.54 30.21 1.39
CA SER A 608 3.67 30.36 2.54
C SER A 608 2.23 30.37 1.98
N SER A 609 1.71 29.19 1.61
CA SER A 609 0.52 28.91 0.76
C SER A 609 0.48 29.64 -0.60
N LEU A 610 0.57 29.03 -1.82
CA LEU A 610 0.44 27.63 -2.39
C LEU A 610 1.16 27.45 -3.81
N SER A 611 1.04 26.39 -4.65
CA SER A 611 2.07 25.95 -5.67
C SER A 611 1.77 24.79 -6.69
N VAL A 612 2.77 24.27 -7.49
CA VAL A 612 2.62 23.12 -8.46
C VAL A 612 3.74 22.02 -8.60
N ASN A 613 3.85 20.99 -7.73
CA ASN A 613 3.97 19.55 -8.14
C ASN A 613 2.57 18.94 -8.35
N ASP A 614 1.65 19.87 -8.57
CA ASP A 614 0.46 19.83 -7.78
C ASP A 614 -0.72 19.57 -8.66
N PHE A 615 -0.73 19.66 -9.99
CA PHE A 615 -2.03 19.47 -10.65
C PHE A 615 -2.73 18.11 -10.36
N ALA A 616 -1.98 17.02 -10.11
CA ALA A 616 -2.55 15.77 -9.60
C ALA A 616 -2.57 15.63 -8.06
N ASN A 617 -1.68 16.31 -7.32
CA ASN A 617 -1.59 16.26 -5.84
C ASN A 617 -2.36 17.40 -5.13
N SER A 618 -2.48 18.58 -5.75
CA SER A 618 -3.43 19.67 -5.51
C SER A 618 -4.88 19.25 -5.57
N ILE A 619 -5.15 18.19 -6.32
CA ILE A 619 -6.46 17.56 -6.38
C ILE A 619 -6.45 16.51 -5.30
N SER A 620 -6.56 16.99 -4.06
CA SER A 620 -6.85 16.13 -2.93
C SER A 620 -8.33 15.81 -2.97
N LEU A 621 -8.61 14.53 -2.83
CA LEU A 621 -9.95 14.02 -2.68
C LEU A 621 -9.99 13.28 -1.37
N TYR A 622 -10.90 13.69 -0.52
CA TYR A 622 -11.04 13.17 0.81
C TYR A 622 -12.52 13.21 1.21
N PRO A 623 -13.00 12.26 2.01
CA PRO A 623 -12.29 11.02 2.30
C PRO A 623 -12.24 10.15 1.03
N ASN A 624 -11.21 9.33 0.85
CA ASN A 624 -11.24 8.27 -0.16
C ASN A 624 -10.64 7.00 0.42
N PRO A 625 -11.42 5.91 0.54
CA PRO A 625 -12.84 5.76 0.18
C PRO A 625 -13.84 6.76 0.78
N VAL A 626 -14.97 6.96 0.09
CA VAL A 626 -16.01 7.95 0.44
C VAL A 626 -17.36 7.30 0.69
N SER A 627 -18.05 7.74 1.74
CA SER A 627 -19.45 7.35 2.02
C SER A 627 -20.44 8.14 1.16
N ASN A 628 -20.62 9.45 1.34
CA ASN A 628 -21.62 10.21 0.56
C ASN A 628 -21.02 11.48 -0.02
N ASN A 629 -20.32 12.27 0.80
CA ASN A 629 -19.77 13.54 0.37
C ASN A 629 -18.28 13.38 0.09
N LEU A 630 -17.90 13.45 -1.18
CA LEU A 630 -16.49 13.53 -1.56
C LEU A 630 -16.12 15.00 -1.63
N LYS A 631 -15.19 15.42 -0.79
CA LYS A 631 -14.54 16.72 -0.91
C LYS A 631 -13.42 16.58 -1.92
N LEU A 632 -13.40 17.55 -2.81
CA LEU A 632 -12.36 17.73 -3.78
C LEU A 632 -11.79 19.12 -3.52
N SER A 633 -10.60 19.19 -2.96
CA SER A 633 -9.85 20.44 -3.00
C SER A 633 -9.30 20.59 -4.40
N LEU A 634 -9.63 21.71 -5.04
CA LEU A 634 -8.95 22.18 -6.25
C LEU A 634 -8.17 23.47 -5.92
N ALA A 635 -8.01 23.80 -4.62
CA ALA A 635 -7.55 25.11 -4.16
C ALA A 635 -6.14 25.41 -4.66
N ASN A 636 -5.41 24.31 -4.81
CA ASN A 636 -4.01 24.21 -5.14
C ASN A 636 -3.85 23.97 -6.67
N THR A 637 -4.95 24.02 -7.44
CA THR A 637 -4.96 23.86 -8.89
C THR A 637 -4.95 25.21 -9.60
N ASN A 638 -4.25 25.32 -10.72
CA ASN A 638 -4.34 26.46 -11.64
C ASN A 638 -5.56 26.39 -12.59
N LEU A 639 -6.62 25.68 -12.20
CA LEU A 639 -7.77 25.48 -13.06
C LEU A 639 -8.62 26.75 -13.18
N ASN A 640 -9.11 27.03 -14.38
CA ASN A 640 -10.14 28.06 -14.54
C ASN A 640 -11.51 27.49 -14.21
N ARG A 641 -12.14 27.92 -13.11
CA ARG A 641 -13.48 27.48 -12.65
C ARG A 641 -14.51 27.37 -13.79
N ALA A 642 -14.57 28.35 -14.69
CA ALA A 642 -15.56 28.37 -15.78
C ALA A 642 -15.29 27.32 -16.87
N GLN A 643 -14.06 26.80 -16.93
CA GLN A 643 -13.60 25.81 -17.89
C GLN A 643 -13.36 24.44 -17.25
N THR A 644 -13.35 24.37 -15.91
CA THR A 644 -13.20 23.13 -15.15
C THR A 644 -14.45 22.28 -15.25
N LYS A 645 -14.22 21.00 -15.52
CA LYS A 645 -15.20 19.95 -15.54
C LYS A 645 -14.77 18.85 -14.59
N ILE A 646 -15.65 18.52 -13.66
CA ILE A 646 -15.51 17.38 -12.77
C ILE A 646 -16.49 16.32 -13.26
N ALA A 647 -15.97 15.16 -13.61
CA ALA A 647 -16.79 14.04 -14.10
C ALA A 647 -16.38 12.76 -13.39
N LEU A 648 -17.36 12.09 -12.79
CA LEU A 648 -17.19 10.78 -12.19
C LEU A 648 -17.67 9.72 -13.18
N TYR A 649 -16.81 8.76 -13.49
CA TYR A 649 -17.09 7.66 -14.41
C TYR A 649 -17.23 6.36 -13.61
N SER A 650 -18.21 5.54 -13.97
CA SER A 650 -18.19 4.12 -13.60
C SER A 650 -17.00 3.41 -14.25
N ILE A 651 -16.64 2.23 -13.73
CA ILE A 651 -15.59 1.38 -14.34
C ILE A 651 -15.84 1.04 -15.82
N ASN A 652 -17.10 1.07 -16.27
CA ASN A 652 -17.48 0.80 -17.65
C ASN A 652 -17.36 2.06 -18.55
N GLY A 653 -16.83 3.17 -18.03
CA GLY A 653 -16.65 4.43 -18.74
C GLY A 653 -17.93 5.27 -18.87
N GLN A 654 -19.04 4.89 -18.23
CA GLN A 654 -20.25 5.72 -18.20
C GLN A 654 -20.08 6.86 -17.20
N ILE A 655 -20.39 8.09 -17.61
CA ILE A 655 -20.45 9.25 -16.73
C ILE A 655 -21.66 9.10 -15.80
N VAL A 656 -21.42 9.08 -14.49
CA VAL A 656 -22.47 8.93 -13.46
C VAL A 656 -22.73 10.22 -12.69
N LEU A 657 -21.76 11.13 -12.67
CA LEU A 657 -21.90 12.49 -12.14
C LEU A 657 -21.04 13.43 -12.98
N GLU A 658 -21.57 14.60 -13.29
CA GLU A 658 -20.86 15.63 -14.02
C GLU A 658 -21.25 16.99 -13.48
N THR A 659 -20.27 17.80 -13.11
CA THR A 659 -20.49 19.13 -12.55
C THR A 659 -19.36 20.09 -12.89
N GLN A 660 -19.59 21.37 -12.60
CA GLN A 660 -18.57 22.40 -12.58
C GLN A 660 -18.40 22.90 -11.15
N PRO A 661 -17.18 23.21 -10.69
CA PRO A 661 -16.94 23.69 -9.35
C PRO A 661 -17.62 25.06 -9.11
N GLU A 662 -18.29 25.25 -7.98
CA GLU A 662 -18.78 26.57 -7.57
C GLU A 662 -17.65 27.49 -7.09
N ASN A 663 -16.61 26.90 -6.51
CA ASN A 663 -15.36 27.51 -6.11
C ASN A 663 -14.25 26.45 -6.27
N LEU A 664 -12.99 26.85 -6.28
CA LEU A 664 -11.88 25.88 -6.38
C LEU A 664 -11.37 25.43 -5.01
N LYS A 665 -11.70 26.12 -3.91
CA LYS A 665 -11.17 25.78 -2.59
C LYS A 665 -11.65 24.41 -2.09
N GLU A 666 -12.96 24.21 -2.08
CA GLU A 666 -13.57 22.96 -1.67
C GLU A 666 -14.80 22.74 -2.54
N VAL A 667 -14.77 21.67 -3.34
CA VAL A 667 -15.88 21.22 -4.14
C VAL A 667 -16.47 20.00 -3.46
N ASN A 668 -17.71 20.13 -3.02
CA ASN A 668 -18.46 19.04 -2.42
C ASN A 668 -19.23 18.29 -3.51
N LEU A 669 -18.93 17.00 -3.68
CA LEU A 669 -19.65 16.12 -4.58
C LEU A 669 -20.55 15.19 -3.76
N ASP A 670 -21.87 15.33 -3.93
CA ASP A 670 -22.85 14.43 -3.34
C ASP A 670 -22.95 13.14 -4.17
N LEU A 671 -22.44 12.06 -3.61
CA LEU A 671 -22.42 10.72 -4.16
C LEU A 671 -23.49 9.80 -3.53
N SER A 672 -24.45 10.34 -2.75
CA SER A 672 -25.48 9.56 -2.04
C SER A 672 -26.36 8.71 -2.96
N ASN A 673 -26.55 9.15 -4.20
CA ASN A 673 -27.33 8.44 -5.21
C ASN A 673 -26.52 7.36 -5.98
N LEU A 674 -25.21 7.26 -5.72
CA LEU A 674 -24.35 6.27 -6.36
C LEU A 674 -24.30 4.99 -5.54
N LYS A 675 -24.29 3.86 -6.24
CA LYS A 675 -24.06 2.56 -5.61
C LYS A 675 -22.63 2.46 -5.12
N SER A 676 -22.42 1.65 -4.09
CA SER A 676 -21.09 1.22 -3.68
C SER A 676 -20.32 0.63 -4.87
N GLY A 677 -19.03 0.90 -4.93
CA GLY A 677 -18.17 0.43 -6.01
C GLY A 677 -17.05 1.40 -6.38
N LEU A 678 -16.30 1.01 -7.39
CA LEU A 678 -15.20 1.77 -7.93
C LEU A 678 -15.66 2.78 -8.98
N TYR A 679 -15.13 3.99 -8.88
CA TYR A 679 -15.35 5.07 -9.84
C TYR A 679 -14.02 5.74 -10.18
N LEU A 680 -13.98 6.39 -11.34
CA LEU A 680 -12.86 7.21 -11.78
C LEU A 680 -13.32 8.66 -11.79
N LEU A 681 -12.81 9.48 -10.87
CA LEU A 681 -13.04 10.91 -10.86
C LEU A 681 -12.04 11.58 -11.79
N THR A 682 -12.54 12.20 -12.83
CA THR A 682 -11.75 13.07 -13.69
C THR A 682 -12.00 14.51 -13.30
N VAL A 683 -10.93 15.27 -13.10
CA VAL A 683 -10.98 16.73 -13.12
C VAL A 683 -10.22 17.19 -14.34
N SER A 684 -10.85 18.00 -15.17
CA SER A 684 -10.25 18.45 -16.41
C SER A 684 -10.62 19.89 -16.73
N ASP A 685 -9.75 20.59 -17.45
CA ASP A 685 -10.09 21.78 -18.22
C ASP A 685 -9.67 21.56 -19.69
N ASN A 686 -9.51 22.64 -20.44
CA ASN A 686 -9.11 22.57 -21.85
C ASN A 686 -7.69 21.99 -22.07
N ASN A 687 -6.82 22.05 -21.07
CA ASN A 687 -5.39 21.76 -21.19
C ASN A 687 -4.93 20.62 -20.27
N ASN A 688 -5.66 20.38 -19.17
CA ASN A 688 -5.28 19.49 -18.10
C ASN A 688 -6.38 18.45 -17.86
N LYS A 689 -5.98 17.22 -17.55
CA LYS A 689 -6.88 16.15 -17.12
C LYS A 689 -6.17 15.29 -16.09
N VAL A 690 -6.69 15.30 -14.85
CA VAL A 690 -6.33 14.29 -13.86
C VAL A 690 -7.42 13.23 -13.83
N THR A 691 -7.03 12.00 -13.55
CA THR A 691 -7.97 10.95 -13.17
C THR A 691 -7.50 10.39 -11.84
N LYS A 692 -8.41 10.37 -10.88
CA LYS A 692 -8.20 9.79 -9.57
C LYS A 692 -9.22 8.68 -9.33
N LYS A 693 -8.79 7.68 -8.60
CA LYS A 693 -9.65 6.61 -8.14
C LYS A 693 -10.56 7.14 -7.02
N VAL A 694 -11.86 6.87 -7.11
CA VAL A 694 -12.81 7.09 -6.01
C VAL A 694 -13.47 5.76 -5.68
N VAL A 695 -13.35 5.34 -4.43
CA VAL A 695 -14.04 4.15 -3.92
C VAL A 695 -15.26 4.63 -3.15
N LYS A 696 -16.47 4.38 -3.68
CA LYS A 696 -17.73 4.68 -3.00
C LYS A 696 -18.12 3.49 -2.12
N LEU A 697 -18.34 3.74 -0.83
CA LEU A 697 -18.76 2.73 0.13
C LEU A 697 -20.24 2.35 -0.02
#